data_AF-A0A8H7G208-F1
#
_entry.id   AF-A0A8H7G208-F1
#
_cell.length_a   1.000
_cell.length_b   1.000
_cell.length_c   1.000
_cell.angle_alpha   90.00
_cell.angle_beta   90.00
_cell.angle_gamma   90.00
#
_symmetry.space_group_name_H-M   'P 1'
#
loop_
_entity.id
_entity.type
_entity.pdbx_description
1 polymer ?
#
loop_
_entity_poly.entity_id
_entity_poly.type
_entity_poly.pdbx_seq_one_letter_code
_entity_poly.pdbx_strand_id
1 'polypeptide(L)'
;MPSSDFKSTAFAIEYQGTSFPYIWLRVTPVPEGVKVTDQGVEVTWNSGHRSIYSAKFLDRHSSAAKLSQSHKDLPPILWDRDSITKAQNLSLSYESLQSSSGLLSAMTQLLQYGLVFITGVPNSETSYENCGVRKLAERFGGQVRNNMYGEIWDILDGSDSLTSMHQDLPYFENPPKYLALHSVRNRVVGGNCLFIDALNAATILRRSNPDAFNVLATTPVSFHLEHNGHHIHRSHTTIEMDTTSGTSLATQSIKCINYSPAFQAPLALATPPSFYTALGEFVALLSKPEMVYEHQLKEGDGLLFENRRLLHGRTSFEDKSGKTEGEISRWQQGCWFEADTLWDNARVLGAEVESHSISPTSFFLTLLERVEYTAAMQDLSKHSDFVLEWMLRNAPSSTSRSVCDVAKKTYAQQIIALTSEESGLRFQASTATAARVAAFSLDNIADQMCMMERTPIQSVGYEMRHAMGFLHLGTALTWEETKKYADHVRHHGITQFLNIWNNSKDREDKFLWGDEVRGHISQVQVVSPQLTRYHQIEYSIISLEHNGKNAKVALKQTEILEKLGSLVDAISAGHPDRIPVASFHPEVGRQMVESTPGSPYTGSIASLLSVEQNMRFRRALIRSQLDSNEFPITLTNFPRLGVPGAFTEPYFDPSGAASSHSLFLPQELQNPHARFHALNGNTRIRRGSKVAVNLPLYPDENVPRPFIDPTIPWDRAVYPEDSGIPPEHVSHDDSLTIESDAKNGAALPNHIYLDAMAFGGSCCCLQVTVQGHNIDQARRVYDAMVPLAPIMLALTAASPVWRGYLADIDCRWNAIAQGVDDRTEEERGLKPLKNERRKIPKSRYDSVDLYISNDWINLPEYNDIYAPIDDGIYGRNDHFEAIQSTNWQSVRLKPPPPNSDMGWRVEFRTMEVQMTDFENAAFSIFMILLTRAVLAFDLNFYVPISKVDENMQRAQLRDACRSQSFFFRKSVFPPHQTSPTPAVHSDCSDCAKVNRKEAKLQNCFSALPRPLNGVYRGSTKDEYEEMSMSEIMNGKGNYFPGLLSLINACIESLEITEEERQKIGKYLDFIKQRSNGSLQTPATWLRNFIRSHPKYKFDSVVSQEINYDLVVAVDEIVKGIRRVSSLLPEDYNADADEVIIEQ
;
A
#
# COMPACT_ATOMS: atom_id res chain seq x y z
N MET A 1 -3.47 -11.87 35.36
CA MET A 1 -2.00 -11.85 35.56
C MET A 1 -1.34 -12.12 34.22
N PRO A 2 -0.25 -11.45 33.82
CA PRO A 2 0.52 -11.84 32.65
C PRO A 2 1.30 -13.14 32.95
N SER A 3 1.14 -14.16 32.11
CA SER A 3 1.84 -15.45 32.27
C SER A 3 3.32 -15.33 31.90
N SER A 4 4.21 -15.61 32.85
CA SER A 4 5.66 -15.36 32.74
C SER A 4 6.44 -16.28 31.77
N ASP A 5 5.76 -17.22 31.12
CA ASP A 5 6.39 -18.36 30.44
C ASP A 5 6.87 -18.06 28.99
N PHE A 6 6.74 -16.81 28.51
CA PHE A 6 7.19 -16.38 27.17
C PHE A 6 8.53 -15.60 27.21
N LYS A 7 9.57 -16.18 27.83
CA LYS A 7 10.97 -15.72 27.67
C LYS A 7 11.87 -16.79 27.06
N SER A 8 11.46 -17.30 25.90
CA SER A 8 12.31 -17.81 24.82
C SER A 8 11.46 -18.48 23.73
N THR A 9 11.70 -18.08 22.48
CA THR A 9 11.36 -18.75 21.19
C THR A 9 11.59 -17.72 20.08
N ALA A 10 11.89 -18.15 18.85
CA ALA A 10 12.33 -17.25 17.76
C ALA A 10 11.29 -16.20 17.27
N PHE A 11 10.08 -16.17 17.83
CA PHE A 11 9.00 -15.25 17.44
C PHE A 11 8.32 -14.54 18.64
N ALA A 12 8.89 -14.64 19.85
CA ALA A 12 8.38 -13.96 21.04
C ALA A 12 9.20 -12.69 21.34
N ILE A 13 8.77 -11.55 20.80
CA ILE A 13 9.26 -10.22 21.19
C ILE A 13 8.27 -9.67 22.24
N GLU A 14 8.77 -9.18 23.38
CA GLU A 14 7.92 -8.51 24.38
C GLU A 14 7.33 -7.21 23.81
N TYR A 15 6.12 -6.85 24.24
CA TYR A 15 5.26 -5.86 23.56
C TYR A 15 5.75 -4.40 23.72
N GLN A 16 6.87 -4.06 23.07
CA GLN A 16 7.53 -2.74 23.07
C GLN A 16 8.02 -2.37 21.65
N GLY A 17 7.08 -1.97 20.80
CA GLY A 17 7.29 -0.99 19.72
C GLY A 17 8.17 -1.36 18.52
N THR A 18 8.84 -2.51 18.49
CA THR A 18 9.79 -2.89 17.42
C THR A 18 9.37 -4.19 16.74
N SER A 19 9.30 -4.17 15.40
CA SER A 19 8.88 -5.33 14.59
C SER A 19 9.94 -5.67 13.56
N PHE A 20 10.53 -6.87 13.69
CA PHE A 20 11.41 -7.42 12.67
C PHE A 20 10.55 -8.03 11.54
N PRO A 21 10.89 -7.81 10.25
CA PRO A 21 10.18 -8.47 9.16
C PRO A 21 10.45 -9.98 9.20
N TYR A 22 9.42 -10.78 8.90
CA TYR A 22 9.53 -12.24 8.74
C TYR A 22 10.30 -12.57 7.45
N ILE A 23 11.64 -12.48 7.51
CA ILE A 23 12.53 -12.97 6.46
C ILE A 23 12.38 -14.50 6.41
N TRP A 24 12.12 -15.04 5.22
CA TRP A 24 12.24 -16.48 4.94
C TRP A 24 13.71 -16.91 4.92
N LEU A 25 14.36 -16.82 6.08
CA LEU A 25 15.68 -17.37 6.30
C LEU A 25 15.64 -18.87 5.98
N ARG A 26 16.66 -19.37 5.29
CA ARG A 26 17.03 -20.78 5.40
C ARG A 26 17.67 -21.00 6.78
N VAL A 27 16.87 -20.90 7.84
CA VAL A 27 17.25 -21.24 9.22
C VAL A 27 17.38 -22.76 9.32
N THR A 28 18.53 -23.28 8.90
CA THR A 28 19.00 -24.57 9.35
C THR A 28 19.73 -24.38 10.68
N PRO A 29 19.62 -25.31 11.64
CA PRO A 29 20.59 -25.41 12.73
C PRO A 29 22.01 -25.51 12.15
N VAL A 30 23.02 -25.08 12.90
CA VAL A 30 24.40 -25.51 12.59
C VAL A 30 24.52 -27.03 12.78
N PRO A 31 25.48 -27.73 12.14
CA PRO A 31 25.81 -29.11 12.50
C PRO A 31 26.01 -29.24 14.01
N GLU A 32 25.40 -30.26 14.63
CA GLU A 32 25.37 -30.48 16.08
C GLU A 32 24.71 -29.36 16.93
N GLY A 33 24.10 -28.35 16.28
CA GLY A 33 23.51 -27.17 16.91
C GLY A 33 22.15 -27.36 17.60
N VAL A 34 21.60 -28.58 17.62
CA VAL A 34 20.33 -28.89 18.31
C VAL A 34 20.63 -29.70 19.56
N LYS A 35 20.22 -29.19 20.73
CA LYS A 35 20.45 -29.84 22.02
C LYS A 35 19.16 -29.97 22.82
N VAL A 36 18.78 -31.20 23.14
CA VAL A 36 17.68 -31.49 24.09
C VAL A 36 18.20 -31.31 25.52
N THR A 37 17.38 -30.71 26.39
CA THR A 37 17.63 -30.56 27.83
C THR A 37 16.35 -30.85 28.62
N ASP A 38 16.47 -31.02 29.94
CA ASP A 38 15.33 -31.32 30.82
C ASP A 38 14.25 -30.21 30.86
N GLN A 39 14.53 -29.04 30.27
CA GLN A 39 13.61 -27.89 30.17
C GLN A 39 13.00 -27.71 28.76
N GLY A 40 13.54 -28.37 27.73
CA GLY A 40 13.09 -28.21 26.34
C GLY A 40 14.17 -28.49 25.29
N VAL A 41 14.09 -27.83 24.15
CA VAL A 41 15.08 -27.93 23.05
C VAL A 41 15.74 -26.58 22.82
N GLU A 42 17.07 -26.57 22.82
CA GLU A 42 17.88 -25.45 22.37
C GLU A 42 18.28 -25.66 20.91
N VAL A 43 18.25 -24.58 20.12
CA VAL A 43 18.67 -24.58 18.72
C VAL A 43 19.61 -23.39 18.46
N THR A 44 20.84 -23.69 18.08
CA THR A 44 21.78 -22.73 17.50
C THR A 44 21.66 -22.77 15.98
N TRP A 45 21.21 -21.67 15.40
CA TRP A 45 20.97 -21.51 13.97
C TRP A 45 22.24 -21.11 13.22
N ASN A 46 22.27 -21.34 11.91
CA ASN A 46 23.35 -20.92 11.02
C ASN A 46 23.63 -19.41 11.01
N SER A 47 22.68 -18.58 11.44
CA SER A 47 22.85 -17.13 11.69
C SER A 47 23.60 -16.79 12.98
N GLY A 48 23.98 -17.78 13.79
CA GLY A 48 24.56 -17.60 15.13
C GLY A 48 23.54 -17.31 16.24
N HIS A 49 22.26 -17.10 15.91
CA HIS A 49 21.20 -16.98 16.91
C HIS A 49 21.02 -18.31 17.67
N ARG A 50 20.83 -18.24 19.00
CA ARG A 50 20.42 -19.38 19.84
C ARG A 50 19.01 -19.16 20.36
N SER A 51 18.07 -19.98 19.92
CA SER A 51 16.72 -20.04 20.46
C SER A 51 16.60 -21.15 21.49
N ILE A 52 15.70 -20.99 22.46
CA ILE A 52 15.27 -22.04 23.37
C ILE A 52 13.77 -22.21 23.18
N TYR A 53 13.30 -23.46 23.13
CA TYR A 53 11.91 -23.84 22.98
C TYR A 53 11.54 -24.71 24.19
N SER A 54 10.74 -24.17 25.12
CA SER A 54 10.37 -24.89 26.34
C SER A 54 9.54 -26.14 26.02
N ALA A 55 9.64 -27.17 26.86
CA ALA A 55 8.86 -28.40 26.69
C ALA A 55 7.33 -28.11 26.60
N LYS A 56 6.83 -27.12 27.36
CA LYS A 56 5.43 -26.64 27.28
C LYS A 56 5.09 -26.04 25.91
N PHE A 57 5.99 -25.23 25.34
CA PHE A 57 5.79 -24.63 24.01
C PHE A 57 5.76 -25.71 22.92
N LEU A 58 6.68 -26.67 22.99
CA LEU A 58 6.79 -27.75 22.02
C LEU A 58 5.59 -28.71 22.09
N ASP A 59 5.14 -29.09 23.29
CA ASP A 59 3.92 -29.89 23.47
C ASP A 59 2.69 -29.18 22.88
N ARG A 60 2.54 -27.87 23.14
CA ARG A 60 1.43 -27.05 22.60
C ARG A 60 1.39 -27.04 21.07
N HIS A 61 2.53 -26.90 20.40
CA HIS A 61 2.59 -26.78 18.95
C HIS A 61 2.88 -28.12 18.23
N SER A 62 2.97 -29.23 18.98
CA SER A 62 3.29 -30.57 18.44
C SER A 62 2.30 -31.11 17.42
N SER A 63 1.06 -30.61 17.42
CA SER A 63 0.01 -30.97 16.47
C SER A 63 -1.10 -29.91 16.43
N ALA A 64 -1.88 -29.88 15.35
CA ALA A 64 -3.06 -29.02 15.26
C ALA A 64 -4.07 -29.28 16.40
N ALA A 65 -4.21 -30.54 16.84
CA ALA A 65 -5.07 -30.91 17.96
C ALA A 65 -4.61 -30.29 19.30
N LYS A 66 -3.30 -30.34 19.59
CA LYS A 66 -2.71 -29.70 20.79
C LYS A 66 -2.79 -28.18 20.73
N LEU A 67 -2.58 -27.58 19.55
CA LEU A 67 -2.68 -26.14 19.36
C LEU A 67 -4.12 -25.68 19.59
N SER A 68 -5.09 -26.34 18.96
CA SER A 68 -6.51 -26.05 19.09
C SER A 68 -7.04 -26.26 20.52
N GLN A 69 -6.59 -27.33 21.20
CA GLN A 69 -6.84 -27.53 22.63
C GLN A 69 -6.31 -26.36 23.48
N SER A 70 -5.17 -25.76 23.11
CA SER A 70 -4.59 -24.63 23.84
C SER A 70 -5.26 -23.29 23.55
N HIS A 71 -5.82 -23.11 22.35
CA HIS A 71 -6.70 -21.98 22.01
C HIS A 71 -8.11 -22.13 22.58
N LYS A 72 -8.45 -23.34 23.06
CA LYS A 72 -9.79 -23.75 23.52
C LYS A 72 -10.85 -23.59 22.42
N ASP A 73 -10.47 -23.88 21.17
CA ASP A 73 -11.43 -23.80 20.08
C ASP A 73 -12.56 -24.81 20.31
N LEU A 74 -13.79 -24.37 20.10
CA LEU A 74 -14.99 -25.17 20.31
C LEU A 74 -15.41 -25.80 18.97
N PRO A 75 -15.15 -27.09 18.72
CA PRO A 75 -15.61 -27.74 17.49
C PRO A 75 -17.15 -27.81 17.48
N PRO A 76 -17.77 -27.72 16.30
CA PRO A 76 -19.23 -27.82 16.18
C PRO A 76 -19.71 -29.22 16.58
N ILE A 77 -20.62 -29.27 17.56
CA ILE A 77 -21.35 -30.47 17.93
C ILE A 77 -22.48 -30.64 16.92
N LEU A 78 -22.33 -31.60 16.01
CA LEU A 78 -23.36 -31.96 15.03
C LEU A 78 -24.57 -32.57 15.73
N TRP A 79 -25.78 -32.18 15.34
CA TRP A 79 -26.99 -32.65 16.02
C TRP A 79 -28.15 -33.06 15.10
N ASP A 80 -28.97 -33.95 15.63
CA ASP A 80 -30.33 -34.26 15.18
C ASP A 80 -31.33 -33.79 16.26
N ARG A 81 -32.63 -33.90 16.00
CA ARG A 81 -33.70 -33.50 16.95
C ARG A 81 -33.54 -34.16 18.31
N ASP A 82 -33.18 -35.43 18.33
CA ASP A 82 -33.11 -36.24 19.55
C ASP A 82 -31.86 -35.94 20.36
N SER A 83 -30.76 -35.47 19.75
CA SER A 83 -29.55 -35.02 20.45
C SER A 83 -29.63 -33.56 20.89
N ILE A 84 -30.15 -32.65 20.07
CA ILE A 84 -30.29 -31.22 20.45
C ILE A 84 -31.29 -31.03 21.61
N THR A 85 -32.36 -31.83 21.66
CA THR A 85 -33.32 -31.85 22.79
C THR A 85 -32.68 -32.31 24.12
N LYS A 86 -31.50 -32.94 24.07
CA LYS A 86 -30.71 -33.36 25.24
C LYS A 86 -29.55 -32.41 25.56
N ALA A 87 -29.34 -31.33 24.79
CA ALA A 87 -28.29 -30.36 25.02
C ALA A 87 -28.55 -29.56 26.32
N GLN A 88 -27.56 -29.53 27.22
CA GLN A 88 -27.66 -28.76 28.45
C GLN A 88 -27.43 -27.27 28.18
N ASN A 89 -28.13 -26.41 28.93
CA ASN A 89 -28.02 -24.95 28.84
C ASN A 89 -28.38 -24.33 27.46
N LEU A 90 -29.00 -25.07 26.53
CA LEU A 90 -29.45 -24.53 25.23
C LEU A 90 -30.45 -23.37 25.38
N SER A 91 -31.12 -23.27 26.55
CA SER A 91 -31.90 -22.12 26.98
C SER A 91 -31.32 -21.54 28.28
N LEU A 92 -31.10 -20.23 28.33
CA LEU A 92 -30.67 -19.49 29.52
C LEU A 92 -31.59 -18.27 29.77
N SER A 93 -31.48 -17.60 30.93
CA SER A 93 -32.20 -16.34 31.17
C SER A 93 -31.36 -15.12 30.75
N TYR A 94 -32.02 -14.04 30.31
CA TYR A 94 -31.34 -12.77 30.00
C TYR A 94 -30.62 -12.17 31.22
N GLU A 95 -31.11 -12.45 32.43
CA GLU A 95 -30.44 -12.10 33.70
C GLU A 95 -29.10 -12.86 33.86
N SER A 96 -29.03 -14.15 33.50
CA SER A 96 -27.79 -14.93 33.63
C SER A 96 -26.65 -14.36 32.76
N LEU A 97 -26.97 -13.73 31.63
CA LEU A 97 -26.01 -13.06 30.74
C LEU A 97 -25.32 -11.84 31.38
N GLN A 98 -25.80 -11.36 32.54
CA GLN A 98 -25.09 -10.31 33.29
C GLN A 98 -23.82 -10.85 33.97
N SER A 99 -23.72 -12.16 34.20
CA SER A 99 -22.54 -12.83 34.72
C SER A 99 -21.61 -13.34 33.60
N SER A 100 -20.29 -13.28 33.82
CA SER A 100 -19.28 -13.76 32.87
C SER A 100 -19.45 -15.24 32.54
N SER A 101 -19.80 -16.07 33.53
CA SER A 101 -20.03 -17.51 33.36
C SER A 101 -21.34 -17.83 32.64
N GLY A 102 -22.43 -17.09 32.91
CA GLY A 102 -23.70 -17.25 32.18
C GLY A 102 -23.58 -16.82 30.72
N LEU A 103 -22.91 -15.69 30.45
CA LEU A 103 -22.64 -15.23 29.09
C LEU A 103 -21.72 -16.20 28.33
N LEU A 104 -20.63 -16.66 28.95
CA LEU A 104 -19.75 -17.68 28.37
C LEU A 104 -20.50 -18.99 28.06
N SER A 105 -21.38 -19.45 28.95
CA SER A 105 -22.21 -20.63 28.73
C SER A 105 -23.12 -20.48 27.50
N ALA A 106 -23.74 -19.31 27.35
CA ALA A 106 -24.60 -18.98 26.21
C ALA A 106 -23.82 -18.88 24.88
N MET A 107 -22.66 -18.22 24.89
CA MET A 107 -21.73 -18.18 23.75
C MET A 107 -21.25 -19.59 23.37
N THR A 108 -20.96 -20.43 24.36
CA THR A 108 -20.53 -21.83 24.14
C THR A 108 -21.63 -22.63 23.41
N GLN A 109 -22.90 -22.46 23.76
CA GLN A 109 -24.00 -23.11 23.02
C GLN A 109 -24.10 -22.62 21.57
N LEU A 110 -24.03 -21.29 21.37
CA LEU A 110 -24.08 -20.69 20.04
C LEU A 110 -22.91 -21.14 19.14
N LEU A 111 -21.71 -21.27 19.70
CA LEU A 111 -20.52 -21.73 18.97
C LEU A 111 -20.53 -23.25 18.70
N GLN A 112 -21.00 -24.07 19.64
CA GLN A 112 -21.01 -25.54 19.48
C GLN A 112 -22.21 -26.06 18.68
N TYR A 113 -23.42 -25.63 19.01
CA TYR A 113 -24.66 -26.11 18.37
C TYR A 113 -25.15 -25.20 17.25
N GLY A 114 -24.59 -24.00 17.10
CA GLY A 114 -25.09 -23.02 16.14
C GLY A 114 -26.41 -22.37 16.57
N LEU A 115 -26.83 -22.53 17.83
CA LEU A 115 -28.15 -22.13 18.34
C LEU A 115 -28.11 -21.89 19.85
N VAL A 116 -28.80 -20.84 20.33
CA VAL A 116 -29.10 -20.63 21.76
C VAL A 116 -30.39 -19.83 21.95
N PHE A 117 -31.16 -20.16 22.99
CA PHE A 117 -32.39 -19.46 23.38
C PHE A 117 -32.17 -18.68 24.68
N ILE A 118 -32.72 -17.47 24.75
CA ILE A 118 -32.53 -16.52 25.86
C ILE A 118 -33.90 -16.04 26.33
N THR A 119 -34.37 -16.55 27.47
CA THR A 119 -35.71 -16.25 28.00
C THR A 119 -35.72 -14.96 28.82
N GLY A 120 -36.78 -14.16 28.69
CA GLY A 120 -36.99 -12.95 29.49
C GLY A 120 -36.14 -11.74 29.04
N VAL A 121 -35.87 -11.63 27.75
CA VAL A 121 -35.29 -10.43 27.12
C VAL A 121 -36.35 -9.30 27.16
N PRO A 122 -36.04 -8.13 27.75
CA PRO A 122 -37.02 -7.05 27.92
C PRO A 122 -37.68 -6.60 26.61
N ASN A 123 -39.01 -6.66 26.55
CA ASN A 123 -39.83 -6.36 25.37
C ASN A 123 -40.73 -5.12 25.53
N SER A 124 -40.54 -4.31 26.58
CA SER A 124 -41.27 -3.05 26.79
C SER A 124 -40.75 -1.89 25.92
N GLU A 125 -39.52 -2.00 25.44
CA GLU A 125 -38.87 -1.04 24.53
C GLU A 125 -38.67 -1.70 23.17
N THR A 126 -39.06 -1.00 22.11
CA THR A 126 -39.24 -1.56 20.75
C THR A 126 -38.68 -0.67 19.64
N SER A 127 -38.16 0.52 19.98
CA SER A 127 -37.40 1.38 19.05
C SER A 127 -36.13 0.67 18.54
N TYR A 128 -35.77 0.87 17.27
CA TYR A 128 -34.63 0.19 16.65
C TYR A 128 -33.29 0.54 17.30
N GLU A 129 -33.20 1.68 18.00
CA GLU A 129 -32.04 2.12 18.76
C GLU A 129 -31.89 1.40 20.11
N ASN A 130 -32.99 0.91 20.70
CA ASN A 130 -33.02 0.43 22.10
C ASN A 130 -33.77 -0.89 22.34
N CYS A 131 -34.26 -1.55 21.29
CA CYS A 131 -34.93 -2.84 21.34
C CYS A 131 -34.10 -3.96 22.00
N GLY A 132 -34.81 -5.02 22.44
CA GLY A 132 -34.20 -6.19 23.06
C GLY A 132 -33.23 -6.95 22.14
N VAL A 133 -33.53 -7.06 20.84
CA VAL A 133 -32.67 -7.81 19.90
C VAL A 133 -31.30 -7.16 19.67
N ARG A 134 -31.23 -5.83 19.57
CA ARG A 134 -29.97 -5.08 19.47
C ARG A 134 -29.10 -5.33 20.69
N LYS A 135 -29.66 -5.08 21.88
CA LYS A 135 -28.97 -5.27 23.18
C LYS A 135 -28.50 -6.71 23.37
N LEU A 136 -29.25 -7.68 22.84
CA LEU A 136 -28.87 -9.09 22.87
C LEU A 136 -27.69 -9.40 21.93
N ALA A 137 -27.71 -8.94 20.68
CA ALA A 137 -26.60 -9.11 19.74
C ALA A 137 -25.32 -8.43 20.26
N GLU A 138 -25.41 -7.18 20.70
CA GLU A 138 -24.31 -6.40 21.29
C GLU A 138 -23.73 -7.07 22.55
N ARG A 139 -24.57 -7.68 23.40
CA ARG A 139 -24.11 -8.43 24.59
C ARG A 139 -23.32 -9.69 24.23
N PHE A 140 -23.53 -10.27 23.04
CA PHE A 140 -22.71 -11.34 22.49
C PHE A 140 -21.46 -10.82 21.74
N GLY A 141 -21.24 -9.51 21.69
CA GLY A 141 -20.19 -8.85 20.90
C GLY A 141 -20.56 -8.59 19.44
N GLY A 142 -21.77 -8.95 19.01
CA GLY A 142 -22.21 -8.82 17.64
C GLY A 142 -22.27 -7.37 17.19
N GLN A 143 -21.44 -7.01 16.22
CA GLN A 143 -21.60 -5.77 15.46
C GLN A 143 -22.80 -5.95 14.52
N VAL A 144 -23.88 -5.22 14.78
CA VAL A 144 -25.12 -5.33 14.00
C VAL A 144 -24.89 -4.82 12.57
N ARG A 145 -25.23 -5.65 11.58
CA ARG A 145 -24.92 -5.41 10.18
C ARG A 145 -26.07 -4.74 9.43
N ASN A 146 -25.94 -3.42 9.26
CA ASN A 146 -26.82 -2.63 8.40
C ASN A 146 -26.85 -3.18 6.96
N ASN A 147 -28.02 -3.20 6.34
CA ASN A 147 -28.21 -3.58 4.94
C ASN A 147 -29.54 -2.99 4.39
N MET A 148 -30.05 -3.53 3.28
CA MET A 148 -31.29 -3.08 2.62
C MET A 148 -32.56 -3.14 3.47
N TYR A 149 -32.57 -3.93 4.55
CA TYR A 149 -33.65 -4.00 5.53
C TYR A 149 -33.40 -3.14 6.79
N GLY A 150 -32.32 -2.35 6.80
CA GLY A 150 -31.81 -1.64 7.97
C GLY A 150 -30.90 -2.51 8.86
N GLU A 151 -30.60 -2.01 10.06
CA GLU A 151 -29.90 -2.76 11.11
C GLU A 151 -30.82 -3.71 11.88
N ILE A 152 -32.03 -3.23 12.18
CA ILE A 152 -33.09 -3.94 12.88
C ILE A 152 -34.35 -3.93 11.99
N TRP A 153 -35.08 -5.03 11.95
CA TRP A 153 -36.31 -5.18 11.17
C TRP A 153 -37.40 -5.90 11.97
N ASP A 154 -38.66 -5.67 11.59
CA ASP A 154 -39.84 -6.30 12.21
C ASP A 154 -40.46 -7.39 11.32
N ILE A 155 -40.94 -8.46 11.95
CA ILE A 155 -41.97 -9.34 11.41
C ILE A 155 -43.24 -9.13 12.25
N LEU A 156 -44.26 -8.52 11.65
CA LEU A 156 -45.59 -8.29 12.21
C LEU A 156 -46.61 -9.20 11.51
N ASP A 157 -47.56 -9.79 12.26
CA ASP A 157 -48.77 -10.51 11.79
C ASP A 157 -48.71 -11.04 10.33
N GLY A 158 -47.73 -11.93 10.08
CA GLY A 158 -47.48 -12.49 8.75
C GLY A 158 -48.48 -13.57 8.33
N SER A 159 -48.35 -14.12 7.12
CA SER A 159 -49.24 -15.18 6.64
C SER A 159 -49.21 -16.43 7.52
N ASP A 160 -50.40 -16.93 7.87
CA ASP A 160 -50.67 -18.19 8.58
C ASP A 160 -49.98 -19.42 7.96
N SER A 161 -49.55 -19.33 6.69
CA SER A 161 -48.88 -20.40 5.93
C SER A 161 -47.56 -20.87 6.55
N LEU A 162 -47.21 -22.14 6.33
CA LEU A 162 -45.91 -22.73 6.64
C LEU A 162 -44.77 -21.97 5.93
N THR A 163 -43.64 -21.70 6.62
CA THR A 163 -42.44 -21.13 5.99
C THR A 163 -41.39 -22.21 5.75
N SER A 164 -40.94 -22.34 4.49
CA SER A 164 -39.94 -23.32 4.05
C SER A 164 -38.58 -23.16 4.74
N MET A 165 -37.85 -24.26 4.91
CA MET A 165 -36.51 -24.26 5.50
C MET A 165 -35.49 -23.56 4.59
N HIS A 166 -34.79 -22.55 5.12
CA HIS A 166 -33.88 -21.70 4.35
C HIS A 166 -32.78 -21.04 5.21
N GLN A 167 -31.80 -20.43 4.53
CA GLN A 167 -30.79 -19.53 5.10
C GLN A 167 -30.96 -18.13 4.51
N ASP A 168 -30.54 -17.13 5.28
CA ASP A 168 -30.71 -15.71 4.98
C ASP A 168 -29.58 -15.12 4.15
N LEU A 169 -29.96 -14.18 3.28
CA LEU A 169 -29.07 -13.34 2.48
C LEU A 169 -28.00 -14.06 1.61
N PRO A 170 -28.20 -15.28 1.05
CA PRO A 170 -27.15 -15.98 0.30
C PRO A 170 -26.78 -15.28 -1.02
N TYR A 171 -27.58 -14.32 -1.49
CA TYR A 171 -27.28 -13.44 -2.61
C TYR A 171 -26.21 -12.37 -2.29
N PHE A 172 -25.73 -12.25 -1.05
CA PHE A 172 -24.56 -11.42 -0.70
C PHE A 172 -23.24 -12.16 -0.99
N GLU A 173 -22.16 -11.39 -1.23
CA GLU A 173 -20.78 -11.92 -1.32
C GLU A 173 -20.33 -12.60 -0.04
N ASN A 174 -20.56 -11.96 1.10
CA ASN A 174 -20.38 -12.55 2.42
C ASN A 174 -21.73 -12.51 3.13
N PRO A 175 -22.56 -13.56 3.04
CA PRO A 175 -23.79 -13.67 3.84
C PRO A 175 -23.43 -13.75 5.34
N PRO A 176 -24.08 -12.97 6.21
CA PRO A 176 -23.66 -12.79 7.61
C PRO A 176 -23.70 -14.09 8.40
N LYS A 177 -22.77 -14.24 9.34
CA LYS A 177 -22.60 -15.51 10.05
C LYS A 177 -23.72 -15.82 11.04
N TYR A 178 -24.20 -14.82 11.78
CA TYR A 178 -25.20 -15.00 12.83
C TYR A 178 -26.44 -14.12 12.63
N LEU A 179 -27.57 -14.60 13.15
CA LEU A 179 -28.86 -13.91 13.17
C LEU A 179 -29.44 -13.99 14.59
N ALA A 180 -29.94 -12.88 15.11
CA ALA A 180 -30.68 -12.81 16.38
C ALA A 180 -32.15 -12.43 16.13
N LEU A 181 -33.06 -13.12 16.82
CA LEU A 181 -34.50 -12.81 16.84
C LEU A 181 -34.97 -12.55 18.27
N HIS A 182 -35.90 -11.62 18.47
CA HIS A 182 -36.57 -11.36 19.73
C HIS A 182 -38.08 -11.38 19.53
N SER A 183 -38.77 -12.22 20.30
CA SER A 183 -40.23 -12.37 20.32
C SER A 183 -40.85 -11.26 21.17
N VAL A 184 -40.98 -10.06 20.58
CA VAL A 184 -41.57 -8.88 21.24
C VAL A 184 -43.01 -9.16 21.68
N ARG A 185 -43.79 -9.92 20.89
CA ARG A 185 -45.16 -10.35 21.22
C ARG A 185 -45.49 -11.70 20.61
N ASN A 186 -46.09 -12.62 21.38
CA ASN A 186 -46.61 -13.88 20.83
C ASN A 186 -47.94 -14.32 21.47
N ARG A 187 -49.02 -14.08 20.74
CA ARG A 187 -50.41 -14.40 21.11
C ARG A 187 -51.10 -15.32 20.11
N VAL A 188 -50.36 -16.03 19.26
CA VAL A 188 -50.90 -17.03 18.33
C VAL A 188 -50.84 -18.46 18.89
N VAL A 189 -51.50 -19.40 18.24
CA VAL A 189 -51.38 -20.85 18.43
C VAL A 189 -50.57 -21.41 17.26
N GLY A 190 -49.57 -22.24 17.53
CA GLY A 190 -48.56 -22.62 16.53
C GLY A 190 -47.49 -21.54 16.35
N GLY A 191 -47.01 -21.37 15.12
CA GLY A 191 -45.99 -20.39 14.74
C GLY A 191 -44.59 -20.70 15.26
N ASN A 192 -44.34 -21.97 15.57
CA ASN A 192 -43.15 -22.49 16.21
C ASN A 192 -41.97 -22.43 15.23
N CYS A 193 -40.80 -22.04 15.71
CA CYS A 193 -39.58 -21.99 14.91
C CYS A 193 -39.08 -23.41 14.64
N LEU A 194 -38.69 -23.67 13.39
CA LEU A 194 -38.12 -24.94 12.93
C LEU A 194 -36.64 -24.71 12.62
N PHE A 195 -35.78 -25.64 13.02
CA PHE A 195 -34.33 -25.60 12.78
C PHE A 195 -33.82 -26.97 12.30
N ILE A 196 -32.86 -26.97 11.38
CA ILE A 196 -32.12 -28.17 10.94
C ILE A 196 -30.62 -27.87 10.90
N ASP A 197 -29.81 -28.75 11.48
CA ASP A 197 -28.34 -28.73 11.32
C ASP A 197 -27.93 -29.22 9.92
N ALA A 198 -27.82 -28.29 8.98
CA ALA A 198 -27.48 -28.62 7.61
C ALA A 198 -26.02 -29.11 7.47
N LEU A 199 -25.14 -28.77 8.42
CA LEU A 199 -23.78 -29.30 8.51
C LEU A 199 -23.77 -30.78 8.94
N ASN A 200 -24.70 -31.20 9.80
CA ASN A 200 -24.93 -32.61 10.08
C ASN A 200 -25.50 -33.32 8.83
N ALA A 201 -26.53 -32.75 8.18
CA ALA A 201 -27.10 -33.31 6.95
C ALA A 201 -26.04 -33.49 5.83
N ALA A 202 -25.17 -32.50 5.63
CA ALA A 202 -24.06 -32.57 4.67
C ALA A 202 -22.99 -33.60 5.08
N THR A 203 -22.73 -33.76 6.38
CA THR A 203 -21.83 -34.80 6.89
C THR A 203 -22.42 -36.21 6.78
N ILE A 204 -23.74 -36.37 6.86
CA ILE A 204 -24.44 -37.61 6.54
C ILE A 204 -24.33 -37.89 5.03
N LEU A 205 -24.62 -36.90 4.17
CA LEU A 205 -24.50 -37.03 2.71
C LEU A 205 -23.09 -37.47 2.30
N ARG A 206 -22.04 -36.82 2.82
CA ARG A 206 -20.63 -37.17 2.60
C ARG A 206 -20.29 -38.64 2.93
N ARG A 207 -21.04 -39.28 3.83
CA ARG A 207 -20.85 -40.68 4.24
C ARG A 207 -21.73 -41.65 3.45
N SER A 208 -22.94 -41.24 3.05
CA SER A 208 -23.93 -42.10 2.38
C SER A 208 -23.86 -42.05 0.86
N ASN A 209 -23.58 -40.88 0.28
CA ASN A 209 -23.33 -40.67 -1.15
C ASN A 209 -22.24 -39.59 -1.35
N PRO A 210 -20.95 -40.00 -1.34
CA PRO A 210 -19.83 -39.09 -1.55
C PRO A 210 -19.88 -38.34 -2.90
N ASP A 211 -20.45 -38.94 -3.94
CA ASP A 211 -20.52 -38.33 -5.27
C ASP A 211 -21.57 -37.20 -5.31
N ALA A 212 -22.74 -37.41 -4.69
CA ALA A 212 -23.72 -36.34 -4.49
C ALA A 212 -23.14 -35.19 -3.64
N PHE A 213 -22.41 -35.52 -2.56
CA PHE A 213 -21.70 -34.53 -1.75
C PHE A 213 -20.69 -33.73 -2.59
N ASN A 214 -19.84 -34.40 -3.37
CA ASN A 214 -18.83 -33.75 -4.22
C ASN A 214 -19.49 -32.81 -5.25
N VAL A 215 -20.59 -33.23 -5.90
CA VAL A 215 -21.32 -32.38 -6.84
C VAL A 215 -21.88 -31.12 -6.18
N LEU A 216 -22.45 -31.22 -4.97
CA LEU A 216 -22.93 -30.05 -4.21
C LEU A 216 -21.80 -29.18 -3.62
N ALA A 217 -20.61 -29.75 -3.46
CA ALA A 217 -19.41 -29.07 -2.98
C ALA A 217 -18.62 -28.34 -4.09
N THR A 218 -18.86 -28.67 -5.37
CA THR A 218 -18.12 -28.09 -6.51
C THR A 218 -19.01 -27.35 -7.52
N THR A 219 -20.33 -27.52 -7.49
CA THR A 219 -21.25 -26.84 -8.43
C THR A 219 -21.73 -25.50 -7.85
N PRO A 220 -21.44 -24.35 -8.50
CA PRO A 220 -21.97 -23.06 -8.06
C PRO A 220 -23.49 -22.95 -8.26
N VAL A 221 -24.18 -22.47 -7.24
CA VAL A 221 -25.61 -22.13 -7.25
C VAL A 221 -25.74 -20.62 -7.15
N SER A 222 -26.41 -20.01 -8.13
CA SER A 222 -26.73 -18.59 -8.10
C SER A 222 -27.94 -18.31 -7.20
N PHE A 223 -27.85 -17.21 -6.45
CA PHE A 223 -28.93 -16.64 -5.66
C PHE A 223 -29.10 -15.18 -6.05
N HIS A 224 -30.35 -14.69 -6.07
CA HIS A 224 -30.64 -13.28 -6.30
C HIS A 224 -31.85 -12.77 -5.53
N LEU A 225 -31.91 -11.45 -5.37
CA LEU A 225 -33.06 -10.71 -4.89
C LEU A 225 -33.24 -9.46 -5.76
N GLU A 226 -34.44 -9.28 -6.29
CA GLU A 226 -34.92 -8.03 -6.89
C GLU A 226 -36.08 -7.50 -6.03
N HIS A 227 -35.83 -6.45 -5.24
CA HIS A 227 -36.80 -5.94 -4.26
C HIS A 227 -36.56 -4.45 -3.95
N ASN A 228 -37.64 -3.65 -3.94
CA ASN A 228 -37.63 -2.20 -3.64
C ASN A 228 -36.56 -1.39 -4.41
N GLY A 229 -36.26 -1.78 -5.65
CA GLY A 229 -35.24 -1.11 -6.49
C GLY A 229 -33.80 -1.62 -6.27
N HIS A 230 -33.56 -2.46 -5.27
CA HIS A 230 -32.30 -3.20 -5.12
C HIS A 230 -32.32 -4.46 -6.00
N HIS A 231 -31.23 -4.71 -6.71
CA HIS A 231 -30.92 -5.99 -7.35
C HIS A 231 -29.57 -6.47 -6.80
N ILE A 232 -29.56 -7.60 -6.11
CA ILE A 232 -28.35 -8.22 -5.56
C ILE A 232 -28.28 -9.68 -6.06
N HIS A 233 -27.13 -10.12 -6.56
CA HIS A 233 -26.90 -11.47 -7.06
C HIS A 233 -25.51 -11.98 -6.64
N ARG A 234 -25.42 -13.24 -6.21
CA ARG A 234 -24.15 -13.95 -5.96
C ARG A 234 -24.29 -15.45 -6.21
N SER A 235 -23.19 -16.12 -6.54
CA SER A 235 -23.14 -17.58 -6.63
C SER A 235 -22.25 -18.16 -5.53
N HIS A 236 -22.73 -19.23 -4.88
CA HIS A 236 -22.00 -20.02 -3.87
C HIS A 236 -22.26 -21.52 -4.12
N THR A 237 -21.38 -22.42 -3.68
CA THR A 237 -21.70 -23.86 -3.67
C THR A 237 -22.69 -24.17 -2.54
N THR A 238 -23.56 -25.17 -2.72
CA THR A 238 -24.53 -25.58 -1.67
C THR A 238 -23.82 -26.04 -0.41
N ILE A 239 -22.68 -26.69 -0.58
CA ILE A 239 -21.76 -27.06 0.50
C ILE A 239 -20.45 -26.31 0.22
N GLU A 240 -20.01 -25.44 1.13
CA GLU A 240 -18.79 -24.65 0.96
C GLU A 240 -17.65 -25.31 1.75
N MET A 241 -16.50 -25.52 1.10
CA MET A 241 -15.36 -26.22 1.69
C MET A 241 -14.27 -25.25 2.16
N ASP A 242 -13.54 -25.63 3.20
CA ASP A 242 -12.47 -24.83 3.80
C ASP A 242 -11.17 -24.95 2.99
N THR A 243 -10.78 -23.88 2.30
CA THR A 243 -9.67 -23.85 1.34
C THR A 243 -8.27 -23.86 1.96
N THR A 244 -8.14 -23.91 3.29
CA THR A 244 -6.86 -23.77 4.00
C THR A 244 -5.90 -24.96 3.91
N SER A 245 -6.27 -26.06 3.23
CA SER A 245 -5.36 -27.20 3.03
C SER A 245 -5.49 -27.84 1.65
N GLY A 246 -4.36 -28.26 1.07
CA GLY A 246 -4.29 -29.05 -0.17
C GLY A 246 -4.67 -30.52 0.02
N THR A 247 -5.73 -30.78 0.78
CA THR A 247 -6.23 -32.14 1.05
C THR A 247 -7.34 -32.52 0.06
N SER A 248 -7.73 -33.80 0.05
CA SER A 248 -8.86 -34.25 -0.77
C SER A 248 -10.19 -33.76 -0.19
N LEU A 249 -11.19 -33.49 -1.05
CA LEU A 249 -12.58 -33.21 -0.68
C LEU A 249 -13.15 -34.22 0.34
N ALA A 250 -12.70 -35.49 0.29
CA ALA A 250 -13.09 -36.54 1.22
C ALA A 250 -12.67 -36.26 2.69
N THR A 251 -11.57 -35.52 2.90
CA THR A 251 -10.95 -35.25 4.21
C THR A 251 -11.09 -33.79 4.68
N GLN A 252 -11.49 -32.89 3.79
CA GLN A 252 -11.54 -31.45 4.02
C GLN A 252 -12.70 -31.04 4.96
N SER A 253 -12.54 -29.93 5.69
CA SER A 253 -13.58 -29.30 6.50
C SER A 253 -14.68 -28.70 5.62
N ILE A 254 -15.94 -28.86 6.03
CA ILE A 254 -17.06 -28.05 5.50
C ILE A 254 -16.99 -26.72 6.26
N LYS A 255 -16.90 -25.62 5.52
CA LYS A 255 -16.82 -24.24 6.03
C LYS A 255 -18.22 -23.71 6.40
N CYS A 256 -19.20 -23.94 5.54
CA CYS A 256 -20.59 -23.51 5.70
C CYS A 256 -21.51 -24.21 4.68
N ILE A 257 -22.82 -24.01 4.84
CA ILE A 257 -23.86 -24.43 3.90
C ILE A 257 -24.50 -23.17 3.29
N ASN A 258 -24.96 -23.26 2.04
CA ASN A 258 -25.71 -22.19 1.37
C ASN A 258 -26.95 -22.78 0.63
N TYR A 259 -28.12 -22.79 1.29
CA TYR A 259 -29.38 -23.33 0.78
C TYR A 259 -30.56 -22.43 1.12
N SER A 260 -31.20 -21.85 0.10
CA SER A 260 -32.36 -20.96 0.26
C SER A 260 -33.23 -20.95 -1.01
N PRO A 261 -34.20 -21.88 -1.14
CA PRO A 261 -34.94 -22.07 -2.39
C PRO A 261 -35.72 -20.85 -2.87
N ALA A 262 -36.18 -19.99 -1.95
CA ALA A 262 -36.95 -18.79 -2.28
C ALA A 262 -36.13 -17.69 -2.99
N PHE A 263 -34.80 -17.73 -2.88
CA PHE A 263 -33.89 -16.76 -3.50
C PHE A 263 -32.94 -17.42 -4.53
N GLN A 264 -33.17 -18.68 -4.88
CA GLN A 264 -32.34 -19.39 -5.86
C GLN A 264 -32.63 -18.84 -7.26
N ALA A 265 -31.62 -18.28 -7.89
CA ALA A 265 -31.69 -17.76 -9.25
C ALA A 265 -31.66 -18.90 -10.29
N PRO A 266 -31.98 -18.63 -11.57
CA PRO A 266 -31.83 -19.60 -12.64
C PRO A 266 -30.41 -20.19 -12.69
N LEU A 267 -30.32 -21.53 -12.61
CA LEU A 267 -29.05 -22.25 -12.68
C LEU A 267 -28.40 -22.09 -14.06
N ALA A 268 -27.07 -22.02 -14.10
CA ALA A 268 -26.33 -21.88 -15.35
C ALA A 268 -26.55 -23.08 -16.28
N LEU A 269 -26.50 -22.85 -17.60
CA LEU A 269 -26.60 -23.92 -18.61
C LEU A 269 -25.46 -24.97 -18.53
N ALA A 270 -24.37 -24.65 -17.82
CA ALA A 270 -23.27 -25.55 -17.54
C ALA A 270 -23.45 -26.40 -16.27
N THR A 271 -24.55 -26.22 -15.52
CA THR A 271 -24.85 -27.02 -14.32
C THR A 271 -25.04 -28.49 -14.71
N PRO A 272 -24.27 -29.44 -14.14
CA PRO A 272 -24.36 -30.84 -14.53
C PRO A 272 -25.70 -31.45 -14.12
N PRO A 273 -26.33 -32.33 -14.94
CA PRO A 273 -27.62 -32.94 -14.60
C PRO A 273 -27.63 -33.71 -13.27
N SER A 274 -26.48 -34.24 -12.84
CA SER A 274 -26.31 -34.88 -11.53
C SER A 274 -26.55 -33.94 -10.34
N PHE A 275 -26.41 -32.62 -10.51
CA PHE A 275 -26.69 -31.63 -9.47
C PHE A 275 -28.14 -31.72 -8.97
N TYR A 276 -29.10 -31.89 -9.88
CA TYR A 276 -30.52 -32.01 -9.50
C TYR A 276 -30.80 -33.27 -8.67
N THR A 277 -30.14 -34.38 -8.99
CA THR A 277 -30.23 -35.63 -8.20
C THR A 277 -29.55 -35.47 -6.85
N ALA A 278 -28.34 -34.92 -6.81
CA ALA A 278 -27.58 -34.69 -5.58
C ALA A 278 -28.29 -33.73 -4.62
N LEU A 279 -28.87 -32.64 -5.15
CA LEU A 279 -29.69 -31.71 -4.37
C LEU A 279 -30.97 -32.39 -3.88
N GLY A 280 -31.59 -33.24 -4.68
CA GLY A 280 -32.73 -34.07 -4.27
C GLY A 280 -32.42 -34.99 -3.09
N GLU A 281 -31.25 -35.65 -3.09
CA GLU A 281 -30.79 -36.46 -1.95
C GLU A 281 -30.51 -35.63 -0.69
N PHE A 282 -29.88 -34.45 -0.84
CA PHE A 282 -29.66 -33.54 0.28
C PHE A 282 -30.99 -33.03 0.86
N VAL A 283 -31.95 -32.64 0.02
CA VAL A 283 -33.30 -32.24 0.45
C VAL A 283 -34.07 -33.40 1.08
N ALA A 284 -33.88 -34.63 0.61
CA ALA A 284 -34.45 -35.82 1.25
C ALA A 284 -33.86 -36.08 2.65
N LEU A 285 -32.58 -35.75 2.88
CA LEU A 285 -31.98 -35.78 4.21
C LEU A 285 -32.53 -34.66 5.12
N LEU A 286 -32.67 -33.44 4.59
CA LEU A 286 -33.24 -32.31 5.33
C LEU A 286 -34.73 -32.52 5.70
N SER A 287 -35.49 -33.23 4.85
CA SER A 287 -36.93 -33.48 5.04
C SER A 287 -37.27 -34.56 6.08
N LYS A 288 -36.25 -35.14 6.73
CA LYS A 288 -36.41 -36.20 7.74
C LYS A 288 -36.99 -35.66 9.07
N PRO A 289 -38.06 -36.24 9.62
CA PRO A 289 -38.61 -35.82 10.91
C PRO A 289 -37.63 -35.91 12.09
N GLU A 290 -36.59 -36.77 12.01
CA GLU A 290 -35.51 -36.84 12.98
C GLU A 290 -34.49 -35.68 12.87
N MET A 291 -34.43 -34.96 11.75
CA MET A 291 -33.50 -33.83 11.55
C MET A 291 -34.09 -32.46 11.93
N VAL A 292 -35.41 -32.36 12.08
CA VAL A 292 -36.11 -31.10 12.38
C VAL A 292 -36.30 -30.94 13.90
N TYR A 293 -35.74 -29.87 14.45
CA TYR A 293 -36.01 -29.41 15.81
C TYR A 293 -37.04 -28.28 15.79
N GLU A 294 -38.07 -28.37 16.64
CA GLU A 294 -39.19 -27.43 16.72
C GLU A 294 -39.22 -26.76 18.11
N HIS A 295 -39.32 -25.43 18.15
CA HIS A 295 -39.30 -24.66 19.39
C HIS A 295 -40.28 -23.47 19.35
N GLN A 296 -41.08 -23.32 20.40
CA GLN A 296 -42.02 -22.19 20.54
C GLN A 296 -41.44 -21.11 21.44
N LEU A 297 -41.12 -19.95 20.84
CA LEU A 297 -40.73 -18.73 21.57
C LEU A 297 -41.94 -18.11 22.26
N LYS A 298 -41.82 -17.74 23.53
CA LYS A 298 -42.86 -16.98 24.26
C LYS A 298 -42.68 -15.48 24.02
N GLU A 299 -43.62 -14.69 24.53
CA GLU A 299 -43.47 -13.23 24.61
C GLU A 299 -42.30 -12.90 25.57
N GLY A 300 -41.31 -12.17 25.07
CA GLY A 300 -40.05 -11.89 25.78
C GLY A 300 -38.90 -12.88 25.54
N ASP A 301 -39.07 -13.94 24.75
CA ASP A 301 -37.98 -14.87 24.43
C ASP A 301 -37.16 -14.39 23.22
N GLY A 302 -35.83 -14.38 23.33
CA GLY A 302 -34.90 -14.20 22.24
C GLY A 302 -34.22 -15.50 21.81
N LEU A 303 -33.63 -15.51 20.62
CA LEU A 303 -32.73 -16.58 20.17
C LEU A 303 -31.61 -16.00 19.30
N LEU A 304 -30.48 -16.71 19.24
CA LEU A 304 -29.39 -16.41 18.31
C LEU A 304 -28.98 -17.71 17.61
N PHE A 305 -28.66 -17.65 16.31
CA PHE A 305 -28.25 -18.83 15.55
C PHE A 305 -27.26 -18.55 14.41
N GLU A 306 -26.51 -19.58 14.03
CA GLU A 306 -25.51 -19.57 12.96
C GLU A 306 -26.19 -19.74 11.59
N ASN A 307 -26.53 -18.62 10.96
CA ASN A 307 -27.16 -18.54 9.64
C ASN A 307 -26.36 -19.27 8.54
N ARG A 308 -25.04 -19.39 8.67
CA ARG A 308 -24.20 -20.15 7.70
C ARG A 308 -24.14 -21.67 7.96
N ARG A 309 -24.87 -22.17 8.96
CA ARG A 309 -24.91 -23.61 9.33
C ARG A 309 -26.33 -24.17 9.41
N LEU A 310 -27.25 -23.46 10.04
CA LEU A 310 -28.61 -23.95 10.29
C LEU A 310 -29.57 -23.46 9.21
N LEU A 311 -30.42 -24.36 8.70
CA LEU A 311 -31.65 -23.92 8.05
C LEU A 311 -32.65 -23.54 9.12
N HIS A 312 -33.45 -22.52 8.86
CA HIS A 312 -34.56 -22.12 9.72
C HIS A 312 -35.87 -21.96 8.94
N GLY A 313 -36.99 -22.02 9.66
CA GLY A 313 -38.34 -21.91 9.13
C GLY A 313 -39.36 -21.81 10.28
N ARG A 314 -40.65 -21.96 9.98
CA ARG A 314 -41.69 -22.01 11.03
C ARG A 314 -42.93 -22.77 10.62
N THR A 315 -43.66 -23.30 11.59
CA THR A 315 -45.00 -23.86 11.40
C THR A 315 -46.00 -22.79 10.99
N SER A 316 -47.18 -23.23 10.53
CA SER A 316 -48.38 -22.40 10.44
C SER A 316 -48.84 -21.91 11.83
N PHE A 317 -49.69 -20.88 11.86
CA PHE A 317 -50.30 -20.37 13.09
C PHE A 317 -51.71 -19.81 12.88
N GLU A 318 -52.44 -19.65 13.99
CA GLU A 318 -53.76 -19.02 14.05
C GLU A 318 -53.85 -18.09 15.29
N ASP A 319 -54.65 -17.03 15.24
CA ASP A 319 -54.84 -16.13 16.38
C ASP A 319 -55.56 -16.81 17.56
N LYS A 320 -55.17 -16.48 18.81
CA LYS A 320 -55.91 -16.95 20.00
C LYS A 320 -57.29 -16.29 20.06
N SER A 321 -58.30 -17.08 20.44
CA SER A 321 -59.70 -16.64 20.57
C SER A 321 -59.83 -15.43 21.51
N GLY A 322 -60.33 -14.31 21.00
CA GLY A 322 -60.51 -13.05 21.75
C GLY A 322 -59.67 -11.87 21.28
N LYS A 323 -58.94 -11.99 20.15
CA LYS A 323 -58.24 -10.87 19.48
C LYS A 323 -59.17 -9.67 19.26
N THR A 324 -58.71 -8.48 19.62
CA THR A 324 -59.39 -7.21 19.30
C THR A 324 -58.98 -6.76 17.90
N GLU A 325 -59.92 -6.23 17.12
CA GLU A 325 -59.66 -5.75 15.76
C GLU A 325 -58.58 -4.66 15.77
N GLY A 326 -57.49 -4.88 15.01
CA GLY A 326 -56.31 -4.01 14.97
C GLY A 326 -55.17 -4.34 15.96
N GLU A 327 -55.31 -5.32 16.86
CA GLU A 327 -54.21 -5.69 17.77
C GLU A 327 -53.22 -6.68 17.14
N ILE A 328 -51.99 -6.20 16.84
CA ILE A 328 -50.86 -7.05 16.42
C ILE A 328 -50.68 -8.19 17.43
N SER A 329 -50.71 -9.43 16.95
CA SER A 329 -50.75 -10.65 17.78
C SER A 329 -49.45 -11.45 17.73
N ARG A 330 -48.63 -11.29 16.69
CA ARG A 330 -47.28 -11.86 16.56
C ARG A 330 -46.31 -10.79 16.07
N TRP A 331 -45.36 -10.42 16.93
CA TRP A 331 -44.30 -9.45 16.62
C TRP A 331 -42.95 -10.05 16.98
N GLN A 332 -42.07 -10.16 16.00
CA GLN A 332 -40.65 -10.45 16.21
C GLN A 332 -39.78 -9.30 15.67
N GLN A 333 -38.68 -9.00 16.35
CA GLN A 333 -37.62 -8.13 15.86
C GLN A 333 -36.38 -8.94 15.54
N GLY A 334 -35.69 -8.62 14.44
CA GLY A 334 -34.54 -9.37 13.96
C GLY A 334 -33.36 -8.47 13.58
N CYS A 335 -32.15 -9.05 13.65
CA CYS A 335 -30.93 -8.45 13.12
C CYS A 335 -29.88 -9.52 12.77
N TRP A 336 -28.89 -9.15 11.95
CA TRP A 336 -27.75 -10.00 11.60
C TRP A 336 -26.44 -9.42 12.16
N PHE A 337 -25.46 -10.26 12.48
CA PHE A 337 -24.15 -9.84 12.99
C PHE A 337 -23.01 -10.81 12.62
N GLU A 338 -21.77 -10.32 12.72
CA GLU A 338 -20.57 -11.04 12.29
C GLU A 338 -19.87 -11.85 13.39
N ALA A 339 -18.82 -12.58 13.01
CA ALA A 339 -18.32 -13.73 13.74
C ALA A 339 -17.17 -13.47 14.72
N ASP A 340 -16.27 -12.55 14.39
CA ASP A 340 -14.93 -12.52 14.98
C ASP A 340 -14.94 -12.02 16.43
N THR A 341 -15.79 -11.04 16.72
CA THR A 341 -16.00 -10.48 18.06
C THR A 341 -16.68 -11.44 19.02
N LEU A 342 -17.49 -12.39 18.53
CA LEU A 342 -18.07 -13.46 19.35
C LEU A 342 -16.98 -14.44 19.83
N TRP A 343 -16.04 -14.80 18.95
CA TRP A 343 -14.91 -15.68 19.29
C TRP A 343 -13.90 -15.01 20.22
N ASP A 344 -13.65 -13.71 20.06
CA ASP A 344 -12.82 -12.93 20.97
C ASP A 344 -13.42 -12.91 22.39
N ASN A 345 -14.68 -12.44 22.52
CA ASN A 345 -15.38 -12.40 23.80
C ASN A 345 -15.46 -13.77 24.48
N ALA A 346 -15.76 -14.84 23.76
CA ALA A 346 -15.83 -16.19 24.32
C ALA A 346 -14.47 -16.66 24.87
N ARG A 347 -13.36 -16.36 24.18
CA ARG A 347 -12.00 -16.69 24.64
C ARG A 347 -11.58 -15.85 25.85
N VAL A 348 -11.90 -14.55 25.86
CA VAL A 348 -11.61 -13.63 26.98
C VAL A 348 -12.38 -14.05 28.24
N LEU A 349 -13.69 -14.27 28.13
CA LEU A 349 -14.53 -14.71 29.25
C LEU A 349 -14.12 -16.11 29.75
N GLY A 350 -13.70 -17.00 28.84
CA GLY A 350 -13.15 -18.31 29.20
C GLY A 350 -11.88 -18.24 30.05
N ALA A 351 -10.98 -17.28 29.78
CA ALA A 351 -9.81 -17.04 30.61
C ALA A 351 -10.17 -16.38 31.97
N GLU A 352 -11.14 -15.47 31.97
CA GLU A 352 -11.63 -14.81 33.20
C GLU A 352 -12.24 -15.82 34.18
N VAL A 353 -13.18 -16.65 33.71
CA VAL A 353 -13.91 -17.62 34.54
C VAL A 353 -12.98 -18.68 35.13
N GLU A 354 -12.01 -19.19 34.35
CA GLU A 354 -11.00 -20.10 34.87
C GLU A 354 -10.12 -19.45 35.95
N SER A 355 -9.69 -18.20 35.76
CA SER A 355 -8.82 -17.52 36.74
C SER A 355 -9.47 -17.35 38.12
N HIS A 356 -10.80 -17.19 38.16
CA HIS A 356 -11.58 -17.10 39.40
C HIS A 356 -11.87 -18.48 40.05
N SER A 357 -11.63 -19.58 39.34
CA SER A 357 -11.80 -20.95 39.88
C SER A 357 -10.60 -21.47 40.68
N ILE A 358 -9.47 -20.76 40.65
CA ILE A 358 -8.22 -21.16 41.32
C ILE A 358 -8.31 -20.82 42.82
N SER A 359 -8.34 -21.85 43.67
CA SER A 359 -8.32 -21.68 45.12
C SER A 359 -7.09 -20.88 45.61
N PRO A 360 -7.25 -19.96 46.60
CA PRO A 360 -6.12 -19.23 47.19
C PRO A 360 -4.98 -20.13 47.68
N THR A 361 -5.29 -21.37 48.11
CA THR A 361 -4.29 -22.36 48.54
C THR A 361 -3.36 -22.76 47.40
N SER A 362 -3.86 -22.85 46.16
CA SER A 362 -3.06 -23.17 44.98
C SER A 362 -2.13 -22.01 44.61
N PHE A 363 -2.63 -20.77 44.69
CA PHE A 363 -1.83 -19.59 44.38
C PHE A 363 -0.67 -19.39 45.37
N PHE A 364 -0.89 -19.68 46.65
CA PHE A 364 0.14 -19.57 47.69
C PHE A 364 1.31 -20.55 47.48
N LEU A 365 1.03 -21.77 47.02
CA LEU A 365 2.05 -22.78 46.70
C LEU A 365 2.91 -22.36 45.50
N THR A 366 2.27 -21.91 44.41
CA THR A 366 3.00 -21.43 43.20
C THR A 366 3.84 -20.18 43.46
N LEU A 367 3.50 -19.40 44.50
CA LEU A 367 4.29 -18.24 44.93
C LEU A 367 5.54 -18.66 45.72
N LEU A 368 5.44 -19.68 46.59
CA LEU A 368 6.56 -20.19 47.39
C LEU A 368 7.67 -20.78 46.50
N GLU A 369 7.32 -21.64 45.53
CA GLU A 369 8.29 -22.19 44.54
C GLU A 369 9.05 -21.10 43.77
N ARG A 370 8.44 -19.92 43.59
CA ARG A 370 9.07 -18.78 42.89
C ARG A 370 9.95 -17.90 43.79
N VAL A 371 9.78 -17.94 45.11
CA VAL A 371 10.59 -17.16 46.06
C VAL A 371 11.93 -17.84 46.35
N GLU A 372 11.96 -19.17 46.47
CA GLU A 372 13.21 -19.92 46.74
C GLU A 372 14.29 -19.68 45.67
N TYR A 373 13.90 -19.38 44.43
CA TYR A 373 14.83 -19.19 43.31
C TYR A 373 15.55 -17.82 43.28
N THR A 374 15.29 -16.90 44.21
CA THR A 374 15.82 -15.52 44.17
C THR A 374 16.55 -15.04 45.43
N ALA A 375 16.72 -15.89 46.46
CA ALA A 375 17.29 -15.49 47.75
C ALA A 375 18.50 -16.34 48.19
N ALA A 376 19.66 -16.12 47.57
CA ALA A 376 20.93 -16.46 48.23
C ALA A 376 21.10 -15.55 49.47
N MET A 377 21.43 -16.14 50.62
CA MET A 377 21.30 -15.49 51.93
C MET A 377 21.98 -14.12 52.06
N GLN A 378 21.26 -13.12 52.63
CA GLN A 378 21.58 -12.59 53.96
C GLN A 378 20.49 -11.66 54.53
N ASP A 379 20.36 -11.67 55.86
CA ASP A 379 19.70 -10.64 56.70
C ASP A 379 18.18 -10.40 56.53
N LEU A 380 17.39 -11.47 56.69
CA LEU A 380 15.92 -11.41 56.78
C LEU A 380 15.36 -10.59 57.97
N SER A 381 16.19 -10.14 58.94
CA SER A 381 15.68 -9.45 60.13
C SER A 381 15.28 -8.00 59.87
N LYS A 382 15.66 -7.41 58.72
CA LYS A 382 15.44 -5.99 58.39
C LYS A 382 14.18 -5.71 57.56
N HIS A 383 13.37 -6.72 57.24
CA HIS A 383 12.28 -6.60 56.26
C HIS A 383 10.88 -6.97 56.81
N SER A 384 10.77 -7.40 58.07
CA SER A 384 9.48 -7.62 58.74
C SER A 384 8.58 -6.38 58.67
N ASP A 385 9.16 -5.22 59.00
CA ASP A 385 8.41 -3.97 59.18
C ASP A 385 7.98 -3.40 57.83
N PHE A 386 8.78 -3.62 56.77
CA PHE A 386 8.44 -3.23 55.40
C PHE A 386 7.24 -4.02 54.85
N VAL A 387 7.22 -5.34 55.07
CA VAL A 387 6.07 -6.19 54.69
C VAL A 387 4.83 -5.80 55.50
N LEU A 388 4.98 -5.47 56.79
CA LEU A 388 3.88 -5.06 57.65
C LEU A 388 3.30 -3.69 57.26
N GLU A 389 4.15 -2.70 56.97
CA GLU A 389 3.76 -1.40 56.39
C GLU A 389 3.03 -1.60 55.06
N TRP A 390 3.56 -2.43 54.16
CA TRP A 390 2.96 -2.67 52.85
C TRP A 390 1.57 -3.30 52.97
N MET A 391 1.39 -4.29 53.84
CA MET A 391 0.07 -4.89 54.10
C MET A 391 -0.92 -3.89 54.75
N LEU A 392 -0.46 -3.04 55.66
CA LEU A 392 -1.32 -2.03 56.32
C LEU A 392 -1.72 -0.89 55.37
N ARG A 393 -0.87 -0.50 54.42
CA ARG A 393 -1.15 0.55 53.43
C ARG A 393 -2.05 0.10 52.29
N ASN A 394 -2.09 -1.20 51.98
CA ASN A 394 -2.85 -1.76 50.85
C ASN A 394 -4.12 -2.55 51.26
N ALA A 395 -4.49 -2.57 52.54
CA ALA A 395 -5.71 -3.22 53.01
C ALA A 395 -6.97 -2.41 52.63
N PRO A 396 -7.98 -3.00 51.96
CA PRO A 396 -9.19 -2.27 51.56
C PRO A 396 -10.06 -1.88 52.78
N SER A 397 -10.69 -0.71 52.66
CA SER A 397 -11.32 0.05 53.76
C SER A 397 -12.55 -0.60 54.42
N SER A 398 -13.06 -1.72 53.89
CA SER A 398 -14.14 -2.50 54.47
C SER A 398 -13.69 -3.56 55.49
N THR A 399 -12.38 -3.76 55.68
CA THR A 399 -11.84 -4.83 56.52
C THR A 399 -11.75 -4.39 57.99
N SER A 400 -12.45 -5.07 58.91
CA SER A 400 -12.44 -4.69 60.33
C SER A 400 -11.12 -5.06 61.03
N ARG A 401 -10.69 -4.21 61.98
CA ARG A 401 -9.38 -4.35 62.68
C ARG A 401 -9.14 -5.73 63.33
N SER A 402 -10.21 -6.44 63.73
CA SER A 402 -10.09 -7.74 64.38
C SER A 402 -9.44 -8.81 63.49
N VAL A 403 -9.60 -8.73 62.16
CA VAL A 403 -8.97 -9.69 61.23
C VAL A 403 -7.44 -9.55 61.25
N CYS A 404 -6.93 -8.31 61.26
CA CYS A 404 -5.49 -8.05 61.36
C CYS A 404 -4.91 -8.48 62.71
N ASP A 405 -5.68 -8.38 63.80
CA ASP A 405 -5.22 -8.83 65.13
C ASP A 405 -5.26 -10.36 65.30
N VAL A 406 -6.13 -11.07 64.57
CA VAL A 406 -6.06 -12.54 64.43
C VAL A 406 -4.83 -12.95 63.60
N ALA A 407 -4.54 -12.24 62.51
CA ALA A 407 -3.33 -12.48 61.71
C ALA A 407 -2.05 -12.32 62.55
N LYS A 408 -1.93 -11.24 63.34
CA LYS A 408 -0.81 -11.02 64.28
C LYS A 408 -0.60 -12.20 65.24
N LYS A 409 -1.68 -12.71 65.85
CA LYS A 409 -1.58 -13.87 66.77
C LYS A 409 -1.10 -15.12 66.06
N THR A 410 -1.64 -15.41 64.87
CA THR A 410 -1.29 -16.60 64.09
C THR A 410 0.17 -16.56 63.64
N TYR A 411 0.62 -15.42 63.09
CA TYR A 411 1.98 -15.24 62.60
C TYR A 411 3.03 -15.31 63.73
N ALA A 412 2.74 -14.69 64.89
CA ALA A 412 3.60 -14.76 66.06
C ALA A 412 3.71 -16.19 66.63
N GLN A 413 2.63 -16.97 66.61
CA GLN A 413 2.66 -18.37 67.06
C GLN A 413 3.41 -19.29 66.08
N GLN A 414 3.32 -19.04 64.77
CA GLN A 414 4.02 -19.84 63.75
C GLN A 414 5.54 -19.61 63.75
N ILE A 415 6.01 -18.38 63.99
CA ILE A 415 7.46 -18.09 64.10
C ILE A 415 8.08 -18.77 65.35
N ILE A 416 7.35 -18.84 66.46
CA ILE A 416 7.78 -19.57 67.66
C ILE A 416 7.81 -21.09 67.41
N ALA A 417 6.86 -21.64 66.64
CA ALA A 417 6.83 -23.06 66.28
C ALA A 417 7.98 -23.47 65.32
N LEU A 418 8.51 -22.53 64.53
CA LEU A 418 9.61 -22.78 63.59
C LEU A 418 11.02 -22.59 64.18
N THR A 419 11.14 -22.32 65.49
CA THR A 419 12.42 -22.01 66.16
C THR A 419 12.77 -22.95 67.32
N SER A 420 12.07 -24.08 67.46
CA SER A 420 12.35 -25.13 68.44
C SER A 420 12.73 -26.45 67.77
N GLU A 421 14.02 -26.81 67.84
CA GLU A 421 14.48 -28.17 67.59
C GLU A 421 14.16 -29.05 68.81
N GLU A 422 13.28 -30.06 68.68
CA GLU A 422 13.43 -31.37 69.35
C GLU A 422 12.30 -32.36 68.97
N SER A 423 12.67 -33.61 68.66
CA SER A 423 11.78 -34.80 68.47
C SER A 423 10.74 -34.74 67.32
N GLY A 424 10.24 -35.86 66.76
CA GLY A 424 10.65 -37.27 66.89
C GLY A 424 9.49 -38.25 66.63
N LEU A 425 9.69 -39.27 65.78
CA LEU A 425 8.79 -40.43 65.49
C LEU A 425 7.43 -40.08 64.79
N ARG A 426 7.20 -40.50 63.54
CA ARG A 426 6.65 -41.80 63.06
C ARG A 426 5.15 -42.06 63.36
N PHE A 427 4.33 -42.23 62.30
CA PHE A 427 3.42 -43.35 61.93
C PHE A 427 2.54 -42.84 60.73
N GLN A 428 2.37 -43.48 59.55
CA GLN A 428 1.87 -44.82 59.16
C GLN A 428 0.39 -45.07 59.53
N ALA A 429 -0.49 -45.66 58.69
CA ALA A 429 -0.48 -46.13 57.28
C ALA A 429 -1.94 -46.04 56.72
N SER A 430 -2.40 -46.50 55.54
CA SER A 430 -1.95 -47.38 54.43
C SER A 430 -2.74 -47.01 53.14
N THR A 431 -2.42 -47.27 51.86
CA THR A 431 -1.51 -48.18 51.11
C THR A 431 -2.06 -49.54 50.61
N ALA A 432 -3.17 -49.54 49.85
CA ALA A 432 -3.55 -50.58 48.86
C ALA A 432 -4.28 -49.91 47.67
N THR A 433 -3.99 -50.13 46.39
CA THR A 433 -3.77 -51.42 45.70
C THR A 433 -2.51 -51.41 44.82
N ALA A 434 -1.79 -52.55 44.77
CA ALA A 434 -0.62 -52.76 43.91
C ALA A 434 -0.68 -54.16 43.24
N ALA A 435 0.22 -54.38 42.27
CA ALA A 435 0.30 -55.55 41.36
C ALA A 435 -0.82 -55.60 40.30
N ARG A 436 -0.57 -56.06 39.06
CA ARG A 436 0.35 -57.13 38.61
C ARG A 436 0.97 -56.91 37.22
N VAL A 437 2.20 -57.41 37.03
CA VAL A 437 2.81 -58.01 35.81
C VAL A 437 2.74 -57.18 34.50
N ALA A 438 3.79 -56.62 33.88
CA ALA A 438 5.21 -56.97 33.64
C ALA A 438 5.50 -57.97 32.48
N ALA A 439 6.02 -57.46 31.34
CA ALA A 439 6.78 -58.21 30.32
C ALA A 439 7.53 -57.29 29.31
N PHE A 440 8.78 -57.69 28.98
CA PHE A 440 9.49 -57.70 27.67
C PHE A 440 8.92 -56.98 26.42
N SER A 441 9.71 -56.47 25.45
CA SER A 441 11.19 -56.45 25.25
C SER A 441 11.62 -55.31 24.29
N LEU A 442 12.93 -55.07 24.19
CA LEU A 442 13.59 -54.54 22.98
C LEU A 442 13.73 -55.65 21.91
N ASP A 443 13.68 -55.29 20.62
CA ASP A 443 14.68 -55.65 19.58
C ASP A 443 14.13 -55.45 18.14
N ASN A 444 15.05 -55.22 17.19
CA ASN A 444 14.84 -55.10 15.73
C ASN A 444 14.01 -53.88 15.24
N ILE A 445 14.33 -53.20 14.13
CA ILE A 445 15.37 -53.43 13.11
C ILE A 445 16.27 -52.19 12.99
N ALA A 446 17.58 -52.38 13.11
CA ALA A 446 18.60 -51.42 12.67
C ALA A 446 19.42 -52.07 11.54
N ASP A 447 18.79 -52.26 10.38
CA ASP A 447 19.38 -53.04 9.28
C ASP A 447 18.85 -52.63 7.89
N GLN A 448 19.20 -51.42 7.46
CA GLN A 448 19.53 -51.16 6.04
C GLN A 448 20.41 -49.92 5.92
N MET A 449 21.71 -50.15 5.79
CA MET A 449 22.74 -49.14 5.59
C MET A 449 22.96 -48.81 4.10
N CYS A 450 23.41 -47.57 3.85
CA CYS A 450 24.24 -47.16 2.70
C CYS A 450 23.62 -47.26 1.27
N MET A 451 24.44 -46.89 0.27
CA MET A 451 24.14 -46.55 -1.14
C MET A 451 23.65 -45.08 -1.31
N MET A 452 24.35 -44.17 -2.00
CA MET A 452 25.68 -44.19 -2.63
C MET A 452 26.43 -42.85 -2.47
N GLU A 453 27.68 -42.82 -2.95
CA GLU A 453 28.69 -41.79 -2.72
C GLU A 453 28.70 -40.60 -3.71
N ARG A 454 29.16 -39.44 -3.20
CA ARG A 454 30.19 -38.52 -3.76
C ARG A 454 30.26 -38.22 -5.28
N THR A 455 30.31 -36.93 -5.61
CA THR A 455 31.53 -36.28 -6.17
C THR A 455 31.48 -34.75 -6.06
N PRO A 456 32.62 -34.01 -6.06
CA PRO A 456 32.65 -32.55 -5.85
C PRO A 456 33.03 -31.74 -7.11
N ILE A 457 32.63 -30.47 -7.15
CA ILE A 457 33.21 -29.41 -8.01
C ILE A 457 33.52 -28.19 -7.13
N GLN A 458 34.56 -27.42 -7.47
CA GLN A 458 35.17 -26.41 -6.60
C GLN A 458 34.86 -24.95 -7.01
N SER A 459 35.01 -24.08 -6.01
CA SER A 459 35.55 -22.69 -6.08
C SER A 459 34.64 -21.52 -6.48
N VAL A 460 35.01 -20.36 -5.91
CA VAL A 460 34.55 -18.97 -6.14
C VAL A 460 33.06 -18.69 -5.88
N GLY A 461 32.63 -17.92 -4.88
CA GLY A 461 33.38 -17.27 -3.78
C GLY A 461 33.33 -15.74 -3.77
N TYR A 462 32.13 -15.15 -3.77
CA TYR A 462 31.90 -13.74 -3.43
C TYR A 462 30.46 -13.57 -2.90
N GLU A 463 30.28 -13.27 -1.60
CA GLU A 463 28.97 -12.97 -1.01
C GLU A 463 28.89 -11.49 -0.63
N MET A 464 28.14 -10.70 -1.41
CA MET A 464 27.77 -9.33 -1.02
C MET A 464 26.57 -9.38 -0.06
N ARG A 465 26.76 -8.85 1.15
CA ARG A 465 25.69 -8.65 2.13
C ARG A 465 24.79 -7.50 1.66
N HIS A 466 23.48 -7.64 1.85
CA HIS A 466 22.48 -6.72 1.32
C HIS A 466 21.84 -5.89 2.44
N ALA A 467 21.86 -4.57 2.29
CA ALA A 467 21.08 -3.63 3.09
C ALA A 467 19.61 -3.57 2.63
N MET A 468 18.70 -3.11 3.49
CA MET A 468 17.26 -3.00 3.17
C MET A 468 16.89 -1.64 2.54
N GLY A 469 15.74 -1.59 1.87
CA GLY A 469 15.24 -0.40 1.14
C GLY A 469 15.15 -0.57 -0.39
N PHE A 470 15.49 -1.75 -0.92
CA PHE A 470 15.62 -1.99 -2.36
C PHE A 470 14.43 -2.67 -3.02
N LEU A 471 14.37 -2.48 -4.35
CA LEU A 471 13.65 -3.33 -5.30
C LEU A 471 13.81 -4.82 -4.97
N HIS A 472 12.74 -5.59 -5.12
CA HIS A 472 12.79 -7.04 -4.91
C HIS A 472 13.75 -7.70 -5.90
N LEU A 473 14.71 -8.46 -5.36
CA LEU A 473 15.63 -9.30 -6.11
C LEU A 473 14.86 -10.41 -6.83
N GLY A 474 15.17 -10.58 -8.12
CA GLY A 474 14.63 -11.64 -8.96
C GLY A 474 15.46 -11.78 -10.23
N THR A 475 15.41 -12.96 -10.84
CA THR A 475 16.12 -13.24 -12.10
C THR A 475 15.49 -12.43 -13.22
N ALA A 476 16.19 -11.41 -13.70
CA ALA A 476 15.75 -10.64 -14.85
C ALA A 476 15.96 -11.45 -16.14
N LEU A 477 14.92 -11.53 -16.98
CA LEU A 477 14.96 -12.24 -18.25
C LEU A 477 15.69 -11.43 -19.33
N THR A 478 16.37 -12.13 -20.25
CA THR A 478 16.88 -11.57 -21.51
C THR A 478 15.72 -11.04 -22.38
N TRP A 479 16.02 -10.28 -23.44
CA TRP A 479 15.00 -9.85 -24.39
C TRP A 479 14.37 -11.05 -25.13
N GLU A 480 15.17 -12.04 -25.48
CA GLU A 480 14.80 -13.26 -26.20
C GLU A 480 13.85 -14.14 -25.38
N GLU A 481 13.95 -14.09 -24.06
CA GLU A 481 13.00 -14.70 -23.13
C GLU A 481 11.78 -13.80 -22.90
N THR A 482 12.00 -12.52 -22.62
CA THR A 482 10.93 -11.53 -22.38
C THR A 482 9.95 -11.44 -23.54
N LYS A 483 10.44 -11.47 -24.79
CA LYS A 483 9.61 -11.40 -26.01
C LYS A 483 8.64 -12.58 -26.13
N LYS A 484 9.03 -13.78 -25.67
CA LYS A 484 8.15 -14.99 -25.64
C LYS A 484 6.99 -14.80 -24.67
N TYR A 485 7.24 -14.14 -23.54
CA TYR A 485 6.22 -13.84 -22.54
C TYR A 485 5.55 -12.48 -22.74
N ALA A 486 5.87 -11.68 -23.76
CA ALA A 486 5.36 -10.31 -23.89
C ALA A 486 3.82 -10.26 -23.99
N ASP A 487 3.19 -11.14 -24.78
CA ASP A 487 1.72 -11.25 -24.83
C ASP A 487 1.14 -11.92 -23.56
N HIS A 488 1.91 -12.73 -22.83
CA HIS A 488 1.51 -13.25 -21.51
C HIS A 488 1.60 -12.18 -20.41
N VAL A 489 2.64 -11.34 -20.37
CA VAL A 489 2.78 -10.18 -19.47
C VAL A 489 1.88 -9.03 -19.89
N ARG A 490 1.32 -9.07 -21.11
CA ARG A 490 0.15 -8.29 -21.51
C ARG A 490 -1.19 -9.00 -21.27
N HIS A 491 -1.27 -10.30 -20.93
CA HIS A 491 -2.52 -11.03 -20.58
C HIS A 491 -2.69 -11.26 -19.06
N HIS A 492 -1.59 -11.40 -18.35
CA HIS A 492 -1.43 -11.17 -16.91
C HIS A 492 -0.69 -9.82 -16.70
N GLY A 493 -0.77 -9.00 -17.74
CA GLY A 493 -1.11 -7.58 -17.70
C GLY A 493 -2.46 -7.30 -18.38
N ILE A 494 -3.25 -8.37 -18.68
CA ILE A 494 -4.70 -8.47 -18.98
C ILE A 494 -5.45 -8.41 -17.59
N THR A 495 -6.23 -9.33 -17.02
CA THR A 495 -6.49 -9.48 -15.52
C THR A 495 -6.64 -8.26 -14.51
N GLN A 496 -5.68 -8.04 -13.58
CA GLN A 496 -5.81 -7.28 -12.30
C GLN A 496 -6.35 -5.83 -12.34
N PHE A 497 -6.18 -5.00 -13.38
CA PHE A 497 -6.70 -3.60 -13.30
C PHE A 497 -8.20 -3.59 -13.36
N LEU A 498 -8.86 -4.59 -13.98
CA LEU A 498 -10.29 -4.72 -13.75
C LEU A 498 -10.61 -5.16 -12.32
N ASN A 499 -9.76 -5.94 -11.66
CA ASN A 499 -9.98 -6.24 -10.25
C ASN A 499 -9.83 -4.96 -9.40
N ILE A 500 -8.79 -4.16 -9.63
CA ILE A 500 -8.58 -2.86 -8.94
C ILE A 500 -9.70 -1.86 -9.28
N TRP A 501 -10.08 -1.76 -10.55
CA TRP A 501 -11.17 -0.90 -11.03
C TRP A 501 -12.51 -1.31 -10.44
N ASN A 502 -12.89 -2.59 -10.55
CA ASN A 502 -14.17 -3.05 -10.00
C ASN A 502 -14.21 -2.96 -8.46
N ASN A 503 -13.08 -3.08 -7.78
CA ASN A 503 -12.98 -2.93 -6.33
C ASN A 503 -12.85 -1.47 -5.85
N SER A 504 -12.55 -0.50 -6.73
CA SER A 504 -12.18 0.86 -6.30
C SER A 504 -12.62 2.02 -7.21
N LYS A 505 -13.37 1.78 -8.30
CA LYS A 505 -13.98 2.85 -9.12
C LYS A 505 -14.99 3.69 -8.33
N ASP A 506 -15.74 3.05 -7.42
CA ASP A 506 -16.78 3.66 -6.59
C ASP A 506 -16.24 4.15 -5.22
N ARG A 507 -14.91 4.29 -5.10
CA ARG A 507 -14.23 4.69 -3.85
C ARG A 507 -14.19 6.21 -3.71
N GLU A 508 -14.55 6.69 -2.51
CA GLU A 508 -14.32 8.07 -2.05
C GLU A 508 -13.10 8.13 -1.11
N ASP A 509 -12.29 9.18 -1.25
CA ASP A 509 -10.98 9.35 -0.63
C ASP A 509 -10.77 10.75 -0.04
N LYS A 510 -9.86 10.87 0.93
CA LYS A 510 -9.43 12.17 1.49
C LYS A 510 -8.37 12.83 0.60
N PHE A 511 -8.30 14.15 0.62
CA PHE A 511 -7.26 14.88 -0.12
C PHE A 511 -5.89 14.74 0.56
N LEU A 512 -5.00 14.02 -0.11
CA LEU A 512 -3.60 13.78 0.27
C LEU A 512 -2.68 14.12 -0.90
N TRP A 513 -1.47 14.58 -0.60
CA TRP A 513 -0.43 14.84 -1.59
C TRP A 513 0.93 14.77 -0.89
N GLY A 514 1.99 14.35 -1.58
CA GLY A 514 3.18 13.91 -0.84
C GLY A 514 2.95 12.66 0.01
N ASP A 515 4.01 12.13 0.62
CA ASP A 515 4.29 10.69 0.49
C ASP A 515 3.87 9.72 1.61
N GLU A 516 3.48 8.53 1.15
CA GLU A 516 3.26 7.25 1.82
C GLU A 516 2.51 7.23 3.17
N VAL A 517 1.26 6.76 3.12
CA VAL A 517 0.59 6.20 4.30
C VAL A 517 1.16 4.81 4.55
N ARG A 518 1.58 4.49 5.79
CA ARG A 518 1.82 3.11 6.23
C ARG A 518 0.51 2.31 6.34
N GLY A 519 -0.10 2.00 5.21
CA GLY A 519 -1.16 0.99 5.12
C GLY A 519 -0.59 -0.39 5.46
N HIS A 520 -1.41 -1.25 6.07
CA HIS A 520 -1.00 -2.60 6.48
C HIS A 520 -0.93 -3.57 5.28
N ILE A 521 0.05 -3.39 4.39
CA ILE A 521 0.34 -4.30 3.28
C ILE A 521 0.97 -5.60 3.83
N SER A 522 0.10 -6.45 4.37
CA SER A 522 0.37 -7.87 4.57
C SER A 522 0.55 -8.57 3.21
N GLN A 523 1.23 -9.72 3.23
CA GLN A 523 2.00 -10.20 2.07
C GLN A 523 1.19 -10.55 0.81
N VAL A 524 1.93 -10.60 -0.31
CA VAL A 524 1.58 -11.20 -1.62
C VAL A 524 0.69 -10.36 -2.56
N GLN A 525 1.30 -9.33 -3.17
CA GLN A 525 1.12 -9.11 -4.62
C GLN A 525 2.34 -8.43 -5.26
N VAL A 526 2.48 -8.58 -6.59
CA VAL A 526 3.65 -8.11 -7.35
C VAL A 526 3.53 -6.61 -7.61
N VAL A 527 4.23 -5.80 -6.81
CA VAL A 527 4.24 -4.33 -6.92
C VAL A 527 5.69 -3.80 -6.93
N SER A 528 5.96 -2.87 -7.84
CA SER A 528 7.23 -2.13 -7.91
C SER A 528 7.28 -1.02 -6.84
N PRO A 529 8.41 -0.76 -6.15
CA PRO A 529 8.56 0.35 -5.20
C PRO A 529 8.34 1.77 -5.78
N GLN A 530 8.10 1.91 -7.08
CA GLN A 530 7.70 3.16 -7.73
C GLN A 530 6.19 3.46 -7.59
N LEU A 531 5.39 2.52 -7.05
CA LEU A 531 3.92 2.62 -7.09
C LEU A 531 3.30 3.48 -5.98
N THR A 532 3.90 3.50 -4.78
CA THR A 532 3.35 4.23 -3.64
C THR A 532 3.67 5.72 -3.69
N ARG A 533 4.88 6.08 -4.13
CA ARG A 533 5.47 7.41 -3.98
C ARG A 533 4.62 8.59 -4.48
N TYR A 534 4.52 9.66 -3.68
CA TYR A 534 3.75 10.87 -4.00
C TYR A 534 4.53 12.21 -4.06
N HIS A 535 5.61 12.45 -3.30
CA HIS A 535 6.39 13.71 -3.43
C HIS A 535 7.88 13.41 -3.33
N GLN A 536 8.55 13.56 -4.47
CA GLN A 536 9.89 13.04 -4.71
C GLN A 536 10.82 14.23 -5.01
N ILE A 537 11.96 14.28 -4.32
CA ILE A 537 13.07 15.16 -4.66
C ILE A 537 14.34 14.29 -4.74
N GLU A 538 15.04 14.44 -5.86
CA GLU A 538 16.16 13.57 -6.24
C GLU A 538 17.48 14.34 -6.05
N TYR A 539 18.39 13.77 -5.25
CA TYR A 539 19.72 14.34 -4.97
C TYR A 539 20.78 13.54 -5.72
N SER A 540 21.79 14.22 -6.27
CA SER A 540 23.06 13.60 -6.66
C SER A 540 24.10 13.82 -5.55
N ILE A 541 24.88 12.79 -5.21
CA ILE A 541 25.98 12.89 -4.25
C ILE A 541 27.26 13.27 -4.98
N ILE A 542 27.86 14.39 -4.57
CA ILE A 542 29.08 14.95 -5.16
C ILE A 542 30.25 14.76 -4.21
N SER A 543 31.42 14.41 -4.75
CA SER A 543 32.71 14.37 -4.06
C SER A 543 33.66 15.43 -4.64
N LEU A 544 34.23 16.28 -3.80
CA LEU A 544 35.17 17.33 -4.18
C LEU A 544 36.62 16.89 -3.96
N GLU A 545 37.48 17.24 -4.92
CA GLU A 545 38.92 17.05 -4.89
C GLU A 545 39.59 18.41 -5.10
N HIS A 546 39.77 19.15 -4.00
CA HIS A 546 40.20 20.55 -4.03
C HIS A 546 41.57 20.76 -4.72
N ASN A 547 42.53 19.85 -4.49
CA ASN A 547 43.89 19.97 -5.05
C ASN A 547 43.92 19.89 -6.58
N GLY A 548 43.10 19.03 -7.18
CA GLY A 548 42.95 18.90 -8.63
C GLY A 548 41.88 19.80 -9.24
N LYS A 549 41.19 20.61 -8.42
CA LYS A 549 39.90 21.25 -8.76
C LYS A 549 38.98 20.31 -9.54
N ASN A 550 38.73 19.11 -9.01
CA ASN A 550 37.82 18.15 -9.63
C ASN A 550 36.56 17.97 -8.77
N ALA A 551 35.41 17.90 -9.41
CA ALA A 551 34.15 17.52 -8.79
C ALA A 551 33.66 16.26 -9.50
N LYS A 552 33.31 15.23 -8.73
CA LYS A 552 32.98 13.88 -9.20
C LYS A 552 31.64 13.45 -8.61
N VAL A 553 30.92 12.54 -9.29
CA VAL A 553 29.75 11.90 -8.70
C VAL A 553 30.17 10.69 -7.86
N ALA A 554 29.73 10.61 -6.61
CA ALA A 554 30.13 9.56 -5.67
C ALA A 554 29.21 8.33 -5.80
N LEU A 555 29.76 7.17 -6.17
CA LEU A 555 28.98 5.96 -6.48
C LEU A 555 28.60 5.14 -5.22
N LYS A 556 28.23 5.85 -4.16
CA LYS A 556 28.04 5.35 -2.78
C LYS A 556 26.58 5.12 -2.38
N GLN A 557 25.61 5.20 -3.30
CA GLN A 557 24.15 5.10 -3.00
C GLN A 557 23.80 3.97 -2.02
N THR A 558 24.31 2.75 -2.21
CA THR A 558 24.00 1.60 -1.33
C THR A 558 24.46 1.83 0.11
N GLU A 559 25.68 2.35 0.30
CA GLU A 559 26.28 2.62 1.61
C GLU A 559 25.56 3.78 2.31
N ILE A 560 25.15 4.80 1.54
CA ILE A 560 24.44 5.98 2.05
C ILE A 560 23.00 5.62 2.44
N LEU A 561 22.31 4.77 1.68
CA LEU A 561 20.97 4.29 2.02
C LEU A 561 20.98 3.38 3.27
N GLU A 562 22.00 2.54 3.46
CA GLU A 562 22.17 1.72 4.67
C GLU A 562 22.37 2.58 5.93
N LYS A 563 23.24 3.60 5.83
CA LYS A 563 23.43 4.62 6.88
C LYS A 563 22.12 5.37 7.18
N LEU A 564 21.41 5.83 6.15
CA LEU A 564 20.18 6.61 6.30
C LEU A 564 19.02 5.79 6.88
N GLY A 565 18.84 4.53 6.46
CA GLY A 565 17.87 3.63 7.08
C GLY A 565 18.15 3.46 8.58
N SER A 566 19.41 3.18 8.94
CA SER A 566 19.84 3.05 10.33
C SER A 566 19.58 4.33 11.17
N LEU A 567 19.78 5.50 10.58
CA LEU A 567 19.50 6.80 11.22
C LEU A 567 17.98 7.03 11.38
N VAL A 568 17.20 6.73 10.35
CA VAL A 568 15.73 6.88 10.35
C VAL A 568 15.08 5.98 11.39
N ASP A 569 15.54 4.73 11.51
CA ASP A 569 15.08 3.79 12.54
C ASP A 569 15.44 4.30 13.95
N ALA A 570 16.63 4.86 14.16
CA ALA A 570 17.06 5.42 15.44
C ALA A 570 16.22 6.64 15.86
N ILE A 571 15.94 7.57 14.94
CA ILE A 571 15.06 8.73 15.19
C ILE A 571 13.63 8.25 15.52
N SER A 572 13.13 7.26 14.76
CA SER A 572 11.79 6.69 14.96
C SER A 572 11.64 6.03 16.34
N ALA A 573 12.69 5.35 16.83
CA ALA A 573 12.69 4.73 18.15
C ALA A 573 12.69 5.73 19.31
N GLY A 574 13.23 6.94 19.11
CA GLY A 574 13.22 8.00 20.13
C GLY A 574 11.89 8.74 20.26
N HIS A 575 11.12 8.87 19.16
CA HIS A 575 9.94 9.75 19.09
C HIS A 575 8.71 9.11 18.38
N PRO A 576 8.28 7.89 18.78
CA PRO A 576 7.29 7.09 18.04
C PRO A 576 5.94 7.80 17.84
N ASP A 577 5.51 8.67 18.76
CA ASP A 577 4.21 9.34 18.71
C ASP A 577 4.24 10.76 18.09
N ARG A 578 5.39 11.23 17.56
CA ARG A 578 5.58 12.69 17.30
C ARG A 578 6.05 13.13 15.92
N ILE A 579 6.87 12.36 15.20
CA ILE A 579 7.47 12.82 13.93
C ILE A 579 7.45 11.72 12.86
N PRO A 580 6.79 11.93 11.72
CA PRO A 580 6.96 11.09 10.54
C PRO A 580 8.35 11.29 9.92
N VAL A 581 9.28 10.38 10.22
CA VAL A 581 10.68 10.47 9.78
C VAL A 581 10.79 10.20 8.27
N ALA A 582 11.58 11.02 7.58
CA ALA A 582 11.68 10.98 6.11
C ALA A 582 12.18 9.63 5.56
N SER A 583 11.72 9.28 4.37
CA SER A 583 12.12 8.06 3.66
C SER A 583 13.22 8.34 2.64
N PHE A 584 14.02 7.32 2.32
CA PHE A 584 15.12 7.39 1.35
C PHE A 584 15.10 6.16 0.44
N HIS A 585 15.38 6.37 -0.85
CA HIS A 585 15.19 5.36 -1.87
C HIS A 585 16.33 5.31 -2.90
N PRO A 586 16.60 4.13 -3.47
CA PRO A 586 17.47 3.98 -4.63
C PRO A 586 16.78 4.46 -5.91
N GLU A 587 17.57 5.09 -6.79
CA GLU A 587 17.21 5.43 -8.17
C GLU A 587 18.25 4.89 -9.17
N VAL A 588 18.02 5.05 -10.48
CA VAL A 588 18.79 4.45 -11.60
C VAL A 588 20.28 4.74 -11.51
N GLY A 589 20.69 5.96 -11.13
CA GLY A 589 22.09 6.33 -10.94
C GLY A 589 22.60 5.94 -9.56
N ARG A 590 23.77 5.28 -9.48
CA ARG A 590 24.43 4.87 -8.22
C ARG A 590 25.02 6.06 -7.43
N GLN A 591 24.97 7.26 -8.00
CA GLN A 591 25.21 8.54 -7.32
C GLN A 591 23.94 9.20 -6.76
N MET A 592 22.75 8.66 -7.05
CA MET A 592 21.48 9.31 -6.68
C MET A 592 20.94 8.80 -5.35
N VAL A 593 20.28 9.68 -4.61
CA VAL A 593 19.38 9.34 -3.51
C VAL A 593 18.08 10.09 -3.76
N GLU A 594 16.97 9.39 -3.87
CA GLU A 594 15.64 10.00 -3.82
C GLU A 594 15.17 10.04 -2.37
N SER A 595 14.46 11.10 -1.96
CA SER A 595 13.88 11.19 -0.62
C SER A 595 12.49 11.81 -0.61
N THR A 596 11.64 11.30 0.28
CA THR A 596 10.23 11.65 0.39
C THR A 596 9.85 11.93 1.87
N PRO A 597 8.80 12.72 2.17
CA PRO A 597 8.36 12.90 3.56
C PRO A 597 7.89 11.58 4.17
N GLY A 598 7.99 11.42 5.50
CA GLY A 598 7.62 10.18 6.20
C GLY A 598 6.11 9.93 6.36
N SER A 599 5.27 10.83 5.84
CA SER A 599 3.80 10.73 5.80
C SER A 599 3.26 11.81 4.85
N PRO A 600 2.05 11.62 4.30
CA PRO A 600 1.53 12.49 3.26
C PRO A 600 1.17 13.87 3.81
N TYR A 601 1.42 14.90 3.02
CA TYR A 601 0.87 16.22 3.28
C TYR A 601 -0.65 16.21 3.05
N THR A 602 -1.33 17.06 3.80
CA THR A 602 -2.79 17.10 3.86
C THR A 602 -3.34 18.35 3.16
N GLY A 603 -4.67 18.48 3.16
CA GLY A 603 -5.37 19.71 2.82
C GLY A 603 -4.95 20.95 3.63
N SER A 604 -4.41 20.80 4.84
CA SER A 604 -4.18 21.93 5.76
C SER A 604 -3.08 22.91 5.33
N ILE A 605 -3.21 24.17 5.75
CA ILE A 605 -2.22 25.23 5.46
C ILE A 605 -0.90 24.99 6.19
N ALA A 606 -0.96 24.53 7.45
CA ALA A 606 0.24 24.09 8.19
C ALA A 606 1.01 23.00 7.43
N SER A 607 0.31 22.07 6.77
CA SER A 607 0.94 21.03 5.96
C SER A 607 1.47 21.53 4.61
N LEU A 608 0.90 22.58 4.02
CA LEU A 608 1.47 23.28 2.86
C LEU A 608 2.77 24.02 3.24
N LEU A 609 2.81 24.63 4.43
CA LEU A 609 3.97 25.41 4.89
C LEU A 609 5.10 24.55 5.47
N SER A 610 4.86 23.27 5.81
CA SER A 610 5.91 22.37 6.32
C SER A 610 6.84 21.80 5.24
N VAL A 611 6.51 22.00 3.96
CA VAL A 611 7.17 21.36 2.81
C VAL A 611 8.65 21.73 2.71
N GLU A 612 8.98 23.03 2.81
CA GLU A 612 10.36 23.50 2.71
C GLU A 612 11.20 23.00 3.90
N GLN A 613 10.67 23.09 5.12
CA GLN A 613 11.35 22.59 6.32
C GLN A 613 11.61 21.07 6.23
N ASN A 614 10.67 20.31 5.67
CA ASN A 614 10.85 18.88 5.44
C ASN A 614 11.86 18.56 4.32
N MET A 615 11.97 19.38 3.27
CA MET A 615 13.03 19.25 2.26
C MET A 615 14.42 19.57 2.85
N ARG A 616 14.54 20.66 3.63
CA ARG A 616 15.77 21.02 4.37
C ARG A 616 16.20 19.91 5.32
N PHE A 617 15.26 19.35 6.10
CA PHE A 617 15.51 18.19 6.97
C PHE A 617 16.00 16.95 6.19
N ARG A 618 15.38 16.61 5.05
CA ARG A 618 15.86 15.54 4.16
C ARG A 618 17.30 15.78 3.70
N ARG A 619 17.63 17.00 3.26
CA ARG A 619 18.99 17.37 2.84
C ARG A 619 20.00 17.29 3.99
N ALA A 620 19.62 17.74 5.19
CA ALA A 620 20.43 17.67 6.41
C ALA A 620 20.73 16.23 6.82
N LEU A 621 19.72 15.35 6.82
CA LEU A 621 19.89 13.92 7.10
C LEU A 621 20.88 13.28 6.11
N ILE A 622 20.72 13.48 4.79
CA ILE A 622 21.66 12.94 3.79
C ILE A 622 23.07 13.47 4.07
N ARG A 623 23.23 14.78 4.24
CA ARG A 623 24.54 15.42 4.47
C ARG A 623 25.23 14.96 5.76
N SER A 624 24.48 14.56 6.79
CA SER A 624 25.04 14.01 8.04
C SER A 624 25.74 12.66 7.86
N GLN A 625 25.48 11.93 6.77
CA GLN A 625 25.99 10.58 6.50
C GLN A 625 27.13 10.52 5.47
N LEU A 626 27.56 11.67 4.96
CA LEU A 626 28.61 11.81 3.94
C LEU A 626 29.98 12.13 4.55
N ASP A 627 31.03 11.92 3.76
CA ASP A 627 32.39 12.32 4.13
C ASP A 627 32.57 13.86 4.02
N SER A 628 33.57 14.44 4.68
CA SER A 628 33.69 15.91 4.82
C SER A 628 33.95 16.68 3.52
N ASN A 629 34.31 15.99 2.43
CA ASN A 629 34.45 16.54 1.09
C ASN A 629 33.27 16.18 0.17
N GLU A 630 32.20 15.61 0.71
CA GLU A 630 31.01 15.15 -0.01
C GLU A 630 29.74 15.90 0.42
N PHE A 631 28.81 16.11 -0.51
CA PHE A 631 27.55 16.79 -0.24
C PHE A 631 26.42 16.39 -1.21
N PRO A 632 25.13 16.53 -0.81
CA PRO A 632 23.99 16.26 -1.68
C PRO A 632 23.57 17.52 -2.47
N ILE A 633 23.61 17.45 -3.79
CA ILE A 633 23.18 18.53 -4.69
C ILE A 633 21.84 18.17 -5.36
N THR A 634 20.94 19.14 -5.44
CA THR A 634 19.73 19.07 -6.29
C THR A 634 20.01 19.83 -7.58
N LEU A 635 20.75 19.18 -8.47
CA LEU A 635 21.08 19.67 -9.80
C LEU A 635 20.50 18.67 -10.81
N THR A 636 19.75 19.15 -11.80
CA THR A 636 18.97 18.27 -12.69
C THR A 636 19.84 17.29 -13.47
N ASN A 637 21.07 17.65 -13.87
CA ASN A 637 22.02 16.69 -14.40
C ASN A 637 23.47 17.08 -14.03
N PHE A 638 24.36 16.09 -13.93
CA PHE A 638 25.76 16.36 -13.62
C PHE A 638 26.52 16.86 -14.88
N PRO A 639 27.08 18.10 -14.90
CA PRO A 639 27.47 18.75 -16.15
C PRO A 639 28.58 18.02 -16.93
N ARG A 640 29.49 17.34 -16.23
CA ARG A 640 30.61 16.55 -16.80
C ARG A 640 30.40 15.02 -16.73
N LEU A 641 29.16 14.53 -16.68
CA LEU A 641 28.89 13.10 -16.74
C LEU A 641 29.32 12.52 -18.11
N GLY A 642 30.17 11.49 -18.15
CA GLY A 642 30.61 10.86 -19.41
C GLY A 642 31.68 11.61 -20.20
N VAL A 643 32.45 12.49 -19.56
CA VAL A 643 33.67 13.07 -20.13
C VAL A 643 34.85 12.10 -20.05
N PRO A 644 35.91 12.24 -20.87
CA PRO A 644 37.16 11.55 -20.64
C PRO A 644 37.80 11.92 -19.29
N GLY A 645 38.33 10.92 -18.57
CA GLY A 645 38.95 11.07 -17.25
C GLY A 645 38.01 10.79 -16.09
N ALA A 646 38.46 11.05 -14.85
CA ALA A 646 37.73 10.72 -13.64
C ALA A 646 36.59 11.72 -13.36
N PHE A 647 35.36 11.36 -13.73
CA PHE A 647 34.13 12.07 -13.36
C PHE A 647 33.29 11.33 -12.29
N THR A 648 33.64 10.08 -11.96
CA THR A 648 33.06 9.30 -10.86
C THR A 648 34.07 9.12 -9.73
N GLU A 649 33.59 8.90 -8.51
CA GLU A 649 34.39 8.47 -7.36
C GLU A 649 33.79 7.17 -6.77
N PRO A 650 34.49 6.03 -6.78
CA PRO A 650 35.76 5.80 -7.51
C PRO A 650 35.60 5.82 -9.04
N TYR A 651 36.73 5.90 -9.74
CA TYR A 651 36.76 5.88 -11.22
C TYR A 651 36.55 4.47 -11.79
N PHE A 652 35.76 4.37 -12.87
CA PHE A 652 35.56 3.14 -13.65
C PHE A 652 35.66 3.44 -15.15
N ASP A 653 36.13 2.46 -15.92
CA ASP A 653 36.39 2.59 -17.36
C ASP A 653 35.15 2.20 -18.21
N PRO A 654 34.72 3.01 -19.19
CA PRO A 654 33.53 2.75 -19.99
C PRO A 654 33.66 1.60 -21.01
N SER A 655 34.82 0.96 -21.14
CA SER A 655 34.95 -0.31 -21.86
C SER A 655 34.14 -1.43 -21.20
N GLY A 656 34.08 -1.47 -19.86
CA GLY A 656 33.36 -2.48 -19.07
C GLY A 656 31.83 -2.39 -19.10
N ALA A 657 31.25 -1.50 -19.90
CA ALA A 657 29.82 -1.14 -19.92
C ALA A 657 28.89 -2.23 -20.55
N ALA A 658 28.89 -3.45 -20.00
CA ALA A 658 28.30 -4.64 -20.62
C ALA A 658 26.78 -4.59 -20.89
N SER A 659 26.00 -3.75 -20.19
CA SER A 659 24.57 -3.59 -20.48
C SER A 659 24.31 -2.59 -21.62
N SER A 660 24.88 -1.39 -21.51
CA SER A 660 24.65 -0.27 -22.44
C SER A 660 25.51 -0.31 -23.71
N HIS A 661 26.66 -0.99 -23.65
CA HIS A 661 27.76 -0.86 -24.62
C HIS A 661 28.22 0.60 -24.82
N SER A 662 28.08 1.45 -23.78
CA SER A 662 28.33 2.90 -23.89
C SER A 662 29.79 3.23 -24.24
N LEU A 663 29.97 4.25 -25.07
CA LEU A 663 31.28 4.87 -25.33
C LEU A 663 31.80 5.67 -24.13
N PHE A 664 30.92 6.10 -23.22
CA PHE A 664 31.19 7.18 -22.26
C PHE A 664 30.93 6.82 -20.79
N LEU A 665 29.95 5.96 -20.50
CA LEU A 665 29.50 5.67 -19.13
C LEU A 665 29.86 4.25 -18.71
N PRO A 666 30.58 4.06 -17.58
CA PRO A 666 30.85 2.74 -17.04
C PRO A 666 29.57 2.06 -16.52
N GLN A 667 29.60 0.72 -16.39
CA GLN A 667 28.46 -0.07 -15.90
C GLN A 667 28.08 0.35 -14.47
N GLU A 668 29.08 0.65 -13.65
CA GLU A 668 29.01 0.92 -12.22
C GLU A 668 28.38 2.27 -11.87
N LEU A 669 28.21 3.17 -12.86
CA LEU A 669 27.38 4.36 -12.70
C LEU A 669 25.89 3.99 -12.52
N GLN A 670 25.46 2.88 -13.10
CA GLN A 670 24.09 2.39 -12.94
C GLN A 670 23.96 1.60 -11.63
N ASN A 671 22.83 1.77 -10.96
CA ASN A 671 22.46 1.04 -9.75
C ASN A 671 22.60 -0.49 -9.96
N PRO A 672 23.26 -1.22 -9.05
CA PRO A 672 23.59 -2.64 -9.22
C PRO A 672 22.38 -3.60 -9.18
N HIS A 673 21.18 -3.11 -8.86
CA HIS A 673 19.98 -3.94 -8.89
C HIS A 673 19.65 -4.40 -10.32
N ALA A 674 19.58 -5.72 -10.52
CA ALA A 674 19.51 -6.38 -11.84
C ALA A 674 18.44 -5.80 -12.80
N ARG A 675 17.32 -5.27 -12.28
CA ARG A 675 16.29 -4.55 -13.06
C ARG A 675 16.89 -3.48 -13.97
N PHE A 676 17.81 -2.66 -13.48
CA PHE A 676 18.30 -1.50 -14.21
C PHE A 676 19.23 -1.91 -15.37
N HIS A 677 20.15 -2.84 -15.11
CA HIS A 677 21.02 -3.42 -16.13
C HIS A 677 20.21 -4.19 -17.20
N ALA A 678 19.21 -4.97 -16.79
CA ALA A 678 18.35 -5.70 -17.71
C ALA A 678 17.45 -4.78 -18.55
N LEU A 679 16.91 -3.70 -17.97
CA LEU A 679 16.15 -2.69 -18.72
C LEU A 679 17.02 -2.02 -19.80
N ASN A 680 18.27 -1.67 -19.46
CA ASN A 680 19.23 -1.05 -20.36
C ASN A 680 19.62 -1.99 -21.52
N GLY A 681 20.00 -3.24 -21.19
CA GLY A 681 20.33 -4.27 -22.17
C GLY A 681 19.15 -4.65 -23.08
N ASN A 682 17.99 -4.95 -22.50
CA ASN A 682 16.81 -5.34 -23.28
C ASN A 682 16.27 -4.18 -24.14
N THR A 683 16.46 -2.92 -23.73
CA THR A 683 16.16 -1.74 -24.58
C THR A 683 17.04 -1.71 -25.82
N ARG A 684 18.36 -1.86 -25.66
CA ARG A 684 19.33 -1.91 -26.77
C ARG A 684 19.04 -3.07 -27.73
N ILE A 685 18.80 -4.27 -27.19
CA ILE A 685 18.54 -5.48 -28.00
C ILE A 685 17.18 -5.36 -28.71
N ARG A 686 16.11 -4.88 -28.06
CA ARG A 686 14.81 -4.61 -28.71
C ARG A 686 14.95 -3.59 -29.85
N ARG A 687 15.71 -2.51 -29.64
CA ARG A 687 15.87 -1.41 -30.60
C ARG A 687 16.66 -1.83 -31.85
N GLY A 688 17.52 -2.83 -31.75
CA GLY A 688 18.48 -3.24 -32.80
C GLY A 688 19.72 -2.34 -32.88
N SER A 689 19.88 -1.41 -31.95
CA SER A 689 20.99 -0.46 -31.86
C SER A 689 21.11 0.09 -30.43
N LYS A 690 22.20 0.80 -30.13
CA LYS A 690 22.23 1.69 -28.96
C LYS A 690 21.14 2.76 -29.08
N VAL A 691 20.71 3.29 -27.94
CA VAL A 691 19.95 4.55 -27.91
C VAL A 691 20.85 5.67 -28.42
N ALA A 692 20.28 6.64 -29.12
CA ALA A 692 21.03 7.71 -29.78
C ALA A 692 20.38 9.05 -29.44
N VAL A 693 20.93 9.72 -28.43
CA VAL A 693 20.49 11.05 -28.02
C VAL A 693 21.37 12.08 -28.72
N ASN A 694 20.77 12.99 -29.48
CA ASN A 694 21.47 14.12 -30.07
C ASN A 694 20.87 15.42 -29.55
N LEU A 695 21.63 16.12 -28.70
CA LEU A 695 21.24 17.43 -28.17
C LEU A 695 22.00 18.51 -28.98
N PRO A 696 21.36 19.59 -29.46
CA PRO A 696 22.08 20.61 -30.23
C PRO A 696 23.20 21.22 -29.39
N LEU A 697 24.38 21.44 -29.96
CA LEU A 697 25.48 22.12 -29.27
C LEU A 697 25.21 23.62 -29.22
N TYR A 698 25.48 24.28 -28.09
CA TYR A 698 25.37 25.73 -27.95
C TYR A 698 26.30 26.43 -28.97
N PRO A 699 25.78 27.34 -29.82
CA PRO A 699 26.52 27.91 -30.95
C PRO A 699 27.35 29.15 -30.54
N ASP A 700 28.39 28.95 -29.74
CA ASP A 700 29.30 30.02 -29.28
C ASP A 700 30.41 30.38 -30.31
N GLU A 701 31.18 31.43 -30.02
CA GLU A 701 32.05 32.15 -30.98
C GLU A 701 33.18 31.30 -31.60
N ASN A 702 33.86 30.47 -30.79
CA ASN A 702 35.00 29.64 -31.18
C ASN A 702 34.63 28.16 -31.42
N VAL A 703 33.33 27.83 -31.52
CA VAL A 703 32.86 26.49 -31.84
C VAL A 703 33.18 26.18 -33.32
N PRO A 704 33.97 25.13 -33.64
CA PRO A 704 34.24 24.75 -35.03
C PRO A 704 32.95 24.31 -35.72
N ARG A 705 32.80 24.59 -37.02
CA ARG A 705 31.60 24.22 -37.80
C ARG A 705 32.00 23.49 -39.09
N PRO A 706 31.53 22.25 -39.33
CA PRO A 706 30.76 21.43 -38.40
C PRO A 706 31.55 21.07 -37.13
N PHE A 707 30.91 21.11 -35.97
CA PHE A 707 31.48 20.51 -34.77
C PHE A 707 31.36 18.99 -34.90
N ILE A 708 32.50 18.32 -34.92
CA ILE A 708 32.63 16.88 -34.73
C ILE A 708 33.27 16.68 -33.37
N ASP A 709 32.65 15.87 -32.52
CA ASP A 709 33.02 15.73 -31.13
C ASP A 709 34.36 14.98 -30.98
N PRO A 710 35.42 15.63 -30.47
CA PRO A 710 36.76 15.04 -30.40
C PRO A 710 36.93 14.10 -29.21
N THR A 711 35.91 13.93 -28.36
CA THR A 711 35.93 13.05 -27.19
C THR A 711 35.15 11.75 -27.40
N ILE A 712 34.59 11.54 -28.59
CA ILE A 712 34.10 10.23 -29.04
C ILE A 712 35.33 9.35 -29.35
N PRO A 713 35.46 8.15 -28.75
CA PRO A 713 36.60 7.26 -28.99
C PRO A 713 36.44 6.53 -30.32
N TRP A 714 36.67 7.24 -31.43
CA TRP A 714 36.48 6.73 -32.79
C TRP A 714 37.28 5.45 -33.12
N ASP A 715 38.42 5.22 -32.48
CA ASP A 715 39.23 4.01 -32.69
C ASP A 715 38.84 2.83 -31.78
N ARG A 716 37.77 2.94 -30.99
CA ARG A 716 37.26 1.85 -30.14
C ARG A 716 36.76 0.68 -30.99
N ALA A 717 36.96 -0.53 -30.46
CA ALA A 717 36.50 -1.81 -31.02
C ALA A 717 36.32 -2.86 -29.90
N VAL A 718 35.54 -2.53 -28.85
CA VAL A 718 35.33 -3.41 -27.67
C VAL A 718 34.08 -4.28 -27.87
N TYR A 719 32.99 -3.65 -28.31
CA TYR A 719 31.75 -4.31 -28.70
C TYR A 719 31.61 -4.32 -30.23
N PRO A 720 30.84 -5.25 -30.82
CA PRO A 720 30.65 -5.26 -32.27
C PRO A 720 29.98 -3.96 -32.78
N GLU A 721 29.14 -3.29 -31.97
CA GLU A 721 28.62 -1.94 -32.28
C GLU A 721 29.67 -0.81 -32.22
N ASP A 722 30.91 -1.09 -31.79
CA ASP A 722 32.01 -0.12 -31.91
C ASP A 722 32.72 -0.25 -33.27
N SER A 723 32.56 -1.36 -34.00
CA SER A 723 33.40 -1.71 -35.15
C SER A 723 33.24 -0.79 -36.36
N GLY A 724 32.04 -0.24 -36.58
CA GLY A 724 31.69 0.54 -37.78
C GLY A 724 31.44 -0.31 -39.04
N ILE A 725 31.47 -1.65 -38.95
CA ILE A 725 31.25 -2.54 -40.10
C ILE A 725 29.75 -2.58 -40.44
N PRO A 726 29.34 -2.30 -41.69
CA PRO A 726 27.93 -2.42 -42.11
C PRO A 726 27.37 -3.83 -41.89
N PRO A 727 26.11 -3.98 -41.45
CA PRO A 727 25.53 -5.29 -41.08
C PRO A 727 25.47 -6.30 -42.23
N GLU A 728 25.53 -5.83 -43.49
CA GLU A 728 25.64 -6.63 -44.71
C GLU A 728 27.02 -7.30 -44.92
N HIS A 729 27.99 -7.05 -44.04
CA HIS A 729 29.32 -7.67 -44.04
C HIS A 729 29.62 -8.47 -42.76
N VAL A 730 28.65 -8.61 -41.85
CA VAL A 730 28.73 -9.55 -40.73
C VAL A 730 28.28 -10.93 -41.22
N SER A 731 29.00 -11.99 -40.84
CA SER A 731 28.70 -13.37 -41.25
C SER A 731 27.32 -13.84 -40.76
N HIS A 732 26.65 -14.69 -41.53
CA HIS A 732 25.30 -15.22 -41.26
C HIS A 732 25.21 -16.25 -40.09
N ASP A 733 25.95 -16.05 -39.01
CA ASP A 733 25.82 -16.80 -37.77
C ASP A 733 25.78 -15.81 -36.60
N ASP A 734 24.94 -16.11 -35.60
CA ASP A 734 24.41 -15.21 -34.57
C ASP A 734 23.52 -14.02 -35.04
N SER A 735 22.54 -13.69 -34.20
CA SER A 735 21.29 -13.01 -34.61
C SER A 735 21.24 -11.50 -34.37
N LEU A 736 22.31 -10.76 -34.67
CA LEU A 736 22.41 -9.31 -34.46
C LEU A 736 22.89 -8.56 -35.71
N THR A 737 21.94 -8.17 -36.57
CA THR A 737 22.18 -7.10 -37.56
C THR A 737 22.26 -5.76 -36.82
N ILE A 738 23.47 -5.21 -36.71
CA ILE A 738 23.74 -3.96 -35.99
C ILE A 738 23.37 -2.77 -36.87
N GLU A 739 22.22 -2.17 -36.56
CA GLU A 739 21.55 -1.10 -37.32
C GLU A 739 22.37 0.19 -37.50
N SER A 740 22.93 0.69 -36.40
CA SER A 740 23.59 2.00 -36.34
C SER A 740 24.49 2.16 -35.11
N ASP A 741 25.58 2.91 -35.30
CA ASP A 741 26.54 3.29 -34.27
C ASP A 741 27.06 4.73 -34.51
N ALA A 742 27.96 5.23 -33.67
CA ALA A 742 28.47 6.59 -33.76
C ALA A 742 29.21 6.90 -35.09
N LYS A 743 29.95 5.94 -35.65
CA LYS A 743 30.61 6.02 -36.96
C LYS A 743 29.58 5.97 -38.08
N ASN A 744 28.61 5.08 -37.94
CA ASN A 744 27.48 4.88 -38.86
C ASN A 744 26.34 5.91 -38.66
N GLY A 745 26.69 7.16 -38.38
CA GLY A 745 25.79 8.32 -38.44
C GLY A 745 24.88 8.56 -37.24
N ALA A 746 24.94 7.76 -36.16
CA ALA A 746 24.12 7.99 -34.98
C ALA A 746 24.53 9.26 -34.19
N ALA A 747 25.80 9.69 -34.32
CA ALA A 747 26.32 10.94 -33.77
C ALA A 747 26.22 12.06 -34.82
N LEU A 748 25.36 13.05 -34.59
CA LEU A 748 25.10 14.12 -35.56
C LEU A 748 26.11 15.27 -35.44
N PRO A 749 26.61 15.84 -36.56
CA PRO A 749 27.42 17.06 -36.53
C PRO A 749 26.69 18.22 -35.85
N ASN A 750 27.43 19.03 -35.09
CA ASN A 750 26.91 20.13 -34.26
C ASN A 750 25.97 19.70 -33.12
N HIS A 751 26.00 18.42 -32.72
CA HIS A 751 25.26 17.92 -31.57
C HIS A 751 26.20 17.29 -30.52
N ILE A 752 25.76 17.32 -29.27
CA ILE A 752 26.31 16.53 -28.17
C ILE A 752 25.64 15.16 -28.26
N TYR A 753 26.42 14.13 -28.59
CA TYR A 753 25.95 12.75 -28.71
C TYR A 753 26.03 12.01 -27.37
N LEU A 754 24.94 11.35 -26.96
CA LEU A 754 24.86 10.50 -25.77
C LEU A 754 24.25 9.14 -26.16
N ASP A 755 24.82 8.03 -25.67
CA ASP A 755 24.56 6.69 -26.22
C ASP A 755 24.00 5.64 -25.24
N ALA A 756 23.54 6.07 -24.06
CA ALA A 756 23.07 5.18 -23.00
C ALA A 756 21.94 5.76 -22.15
N MET A 757 21.03 4.90 -21.68
CA MET A 757 19.93 5.26 -20.76
C MET A 757 20.41 6.07 -19.56
N ALA A 758 21.57 5.72 -18.99
CA ALA A 758 22.10 6.36 -17.80
C ALA A 758 22.40 7.86 -17.96
N PHE A 759 22.47 8.42 -19.18
CA PHE A 759 22.54 9.88 -19.34
C PHE A 759 21.23 10.59 -18.93
N GLY A 760 20.08 10.02 -19.31
CA GLY A 760 18.76 10.55 -18.94
C GLY A 760 18.28 10.04 -17.58
N GLY A 761 18.48 8.75 -17.30
CA GLY A 761 18.10 8.14 -16.02
C GLY A 761 18.95 8.58 -14.83
N SER A 762 20.10 9.24 -15.04
CA SER A 762 20.87 9.89 -13.96
C SER A 762 20.44 11.33 -13.67
N CYS A 763 19.37 11.82 -14.30
CA CYS A 763 18.90 13.18 -14.09
C CYS A 763 17.95 13.25 -12.89
N CYS A 764 18.19 14.21 -12.00
CA CYS A 764 17.30 14.51 -10.89
C CYS A 764 16.11 15.37 -11.34
N CYS A 765 14.93 15.15 -10.75
CA CYS A 765 13.74 15.95 -10.97
C CYS A 765 12.91 16.20 -9.70
N LEU A 766 11.85 17.00 -9.86
CA LEU A 766 10.86 17.27 -8.83
C LEU A 766 9.51 16.68 -9.29
N GLN A 767 8.97 15.74 -8.53
CA GLN A 767 7.70 15.07 -8.88
C GLN A 767 6.67 15.28 -7.77
N VAL A 768 5.45 15.67 -8.17
CA VAL A 768 4.34 15.99 -7.25
C VAL A 768 3.12 15.15 -7.62
N THR A 769 2.62 14.38 -6.67
CA THR A 769 1.42 13.54 -6.83
C THR A 769 0.32 13.98 -5.89
N VAL A 770 -0.90 14.00 -6.41
CA VAL A 770 -2.12 14.44 -5.75
C VAL A 770 -3.14 13.31 -5.75
N GLN A 771 -3.74 13.00 -4.61
CA GLN A 771 -4.87 12.09 -4.50
C GLN A 771 -6.16 12.85 -4.83
N GLY A 772 -6.91 12.35 -5.82
CA GLY A 772 -8.27 12.81 -6.08
C GLY A 772 -9.24 12.18 -5.07
N HIS A 773 -10.32 12.90 -4.76
CA HIS A 773 -11.41 12.39 -3.92
C HIS A 773 -12.09 11.14 -4.50
N ASN A 774 -12.06 10.96 -5.82
CA ASN A 774 -12.51 9.75 -6.52
C ASN A 774 -11.87 9.69 -7.93
N ILE A 775 -12.19 8.64 -8.71
CA ILE A 775 -11.68 8.44 -10.07
C ILE A 775 -11.97 9.62 -11.02
N ASP A 776 -13.19 10.18 -11.01
CA ASP A 776 -13.55 11.27 -11.91
C ASP A 776 -12.81 12.56 -11.55
N GLN A 777 -12.67 12.87 -10.26
CA GLN A 777 -11.84 13.99 -9.81
C GLN A 777 -10.36 13.79 -10.21
N ALA A 778 -9.82 12.56 -10.07
CA ALA A 778 -8.46 12.26 -10.49
C ALA A 778 -8.27 12.41 -12.02
N ARG A 779 -9.22 11.94 -12.84
CA ARG A 779 -9.17 12.12 -14.31
C ARG A 779 -9.25 13.60 -14.71
N ARG A 780 -10.06 14.40 -14.00
CA ARG A 780 -10.15 15.86 -14.21
C ARG A 780 -8.87 16.60 -13.83
N VAL A 781 -8.22 16.23 -12.72
CA VAL A 781 -6.92 16.79 -12.32
C VAL A 781 -5.81 16.39 -13.30
N TYR A 782 -5.82 15.15 -13.78
CA TYR A 782 -4.91 14.68 -14.84
C TYR A 782 -5.05 15.52 -16.11
N ASP A 783 -6.27 15.68 -16.63
CA ASP A 783 -6.52 16.45 -17.85
C ASP A 783 -6.14 17.93 -17.70
N ALA A 784 -6.40 18.54 -16.55
CA ALA A 784 -5.96 19.91 -16.26
C ALA A 784 -4.43 20.04 -16.16
N MET A 785 -3.70 18.98 -15.76
CA MET A 785 -2.24 18.99 -15.70
C MET A 785 -1.57 18.86 -17.07
N VAL A 786 -2.20 18.23 -18.06
CA VAL A 786 -1.59 17.97 -19.37
C VAL A 786 -1.14 19.27 -20.11
N PRO A 787 -1.95 20.34 -20.21
CA PRO A 787 -1.51 21.64 -20.75
C PRO A 787 -0.41 22.33 -19.94
N LEU A 788 -0.34 22.08 -18.63
CA LEU A 788 0.63 22.70 -17.72
C LEU A 788 2.01 22.04 -17.80
N ALA A 789 2.09 20.78 -18.22
CA ALA A 789 3.33 20.01 -18.36
C ALA A 789 4.47 20.75 -19.08
N PRO A 790 4.29 21.31 -20.30
CA PRO A 790 5.32 22.09 -20.98
C PRO A 790 5.60 23.45 -20.33
N ILE A 791 4.58 24.09 -19.74
CA ILE A 791 4.72 25.40 -19.08
C ILE A 791 5.66 25.27 -17.88
N MET A 792 5.43 24.26 -17.03
CA MET A 792 6.29 24.00 -15.88
C MET A 792 7.68 23.49 -16.28
N LEU A 793 7.81 22.74 -17.39
CA LEU A 793 9.10 22.35 -17.94
C LEU A 793 9.95 23.59 -18.29
N ALA A 794 9.40 24.51 -19.07
CA ALA A 794 10.08 25.74 -19.48
C ALA A 794 10.39 26.67 -18.29
N LEU A 795 9.48 26.78 -17.32
CA LEU A 795 9.63 27.65 -16.13
C LEU A 795 10.66 27.13 -15.11
N THR A 796 10.88 25.81 -15.05
CA THR A 796 11.82 25.16 -14.12
C THR A 796 13.20 24.87 -14.74
N ALA A 797 13.34 24.95 -16.07
CA ALA A 797 14.52 24.67 -16.89
C ALA A 797 15.89 24.80 -16.16
N ALA A 798 16.60 23.67 -15.98
CA ALA A 798 17.79 23.60 -15.12
C ALA A 798 18.95 22.73 -15.68
N SER A 799 18.91 22.27 -16.94
CA SER A 799 19.91 21.35 -17.52
C SER A 799 20.53 21.81 -18.86
N PRO A 800 21.33 22.90 -18.86
CA PRO A 800 21.93 23.49 -20.07
C PRO A 800 23.29 22.89 -20.47
N VAL A 801 23.86 21.97 -19.68
CA VAL A 801 25.20 21.37 -19.92
C VAL A 801 25.07 19.86 -20.00
N TRP A 802 25.67 19.24 -21.00
CA TRP A 802 25.66 17.78 -21.20
C TRP A 802 27.04 17.29 -21.64
N ARG A 803 27.53 16.21 -21.02
CA ARG A 803 28.81 15.56 -21.36
C ARG A 803 30.02 16.50 -21.42
N GLY A 804 30.03 17.55 -20.61
CA GLY A 804 31.08 18.58 -20.60
C GLY A 804 30.93 19.69 -21.66
N TYR A 805 29.76 19.82 -22.29
CA TYR A 805 29.46 20.84 -23.31
C TYR A 805 28.19 21.63 -22.99
N LEU A 806 28.16 22.93 -23.30
CA LEU A 806 26.90 23.69 -23.31
C LEU A 806 26.01 23.20 -24.46
N ALA A 807 24.76 22.85 -24.16
CA ALA A 807 23.73 22.49 -25.15
C ALA A 807 22.89 23.71 -25.54
N ASP A 808 22.21 23.69 -26.69
CA ASP A 808 21.27 24.75 -27.13
C ASP A 808 19.82 24.51 -26.69
N ILE A 809 19.68 23.73 -25.62
CA ILE A 809 18.45 23.47 -24.87
C ILE A 809 18.73 23.71 -23.38
N ASP A 810 17.67 23.91 -22.59
CA ASP A 810 17.77 24.17 -21.14
C ASP A 810 17.09 23.09 -20.27
N CYS A 811 16.51 22.05 -20.87
CA CYS A 811 15.66 21.04 -20.20
C CYS A 811 16.09 19.59 -20.50
N ARG A 812 15.85 18.67 -19.56
CA ARG A 812 16.30 17.27 -19.65
C ARG A 812 15.43 16.39 -20.53
N TRP A 813 14.20 16.80 -20.79
CA TRP A 813 13.11 15.91 -21.18
C TRP A 813 13.41 15.17 -22.50
N ASN A 814 13.95 15.87 -23.51
CA ASN A 814 14.38 15.23 -24.76
C ASN A 814 15.54 14.24 -24.58
N ALA A 815 16.43 14.43 -23.59
CA ALA A 815 17.53 13.51 -23.32
C ALA A 815 17.04 12.21 -22.68
N ILE A 816 16.06 12.28 -21.77
CA ILE A 816 15.44 11.08 -21.19
C ILE A 816 14.56 10.37 -22.23
N ALA A 817 13.73 11.10 -22.98
CA ALA A 817 12.83 10.54 -24.00
C ALA A 817 13.58 9.71 -25.06
N GLN A 818 14.71 10.21 -25.56
CA GLN A 818 15.59 9.48 -26.49
C GLN A 818 16.40 8.38 -25.77
N GLY A 819 16.80 8.60 -24.51
CA GLY A 819 17.62 7.67 -23.72
C GLY A 819 16.93 6.37 -23.31
N VAL A 820 15.59 6.32 -23.34
CA VAL A 820 14.80 5.07 -23.14
C VAL A 820 13.89 4.74 -24.34
N ASP A 821 14.16 5.33 -25.51
CA ASP A 821 13.43 5.01 -26.74
C ASP A 821 13.80 3.60 -27.23
N ASP A 822 12.92 2.63 -26.99
CA ASP A 822 13.14 1.22 -27.32
C ASP A 822 12.61 0.82 -28.71
N ARG A 823 12.08 1.77 -29.48
CA ARG A 823 11.46 1.55 -30.79
C ARG A 823 12.46 1.14 -31.88
N THR A 824 12.10 0.10 -32.62
CA THR A 824 12.75 -0.33 -33.86
C THR A 824 12.67 0.76 -34.95
N GLU A 825 13.43 0.58 -36.03
CA GLU A 825 13.35 1.46 -37.21
C GLU A 825 12.01 1.34 -37.97
N GLU A 826 11.34 0.19 -37.89
CA GLU A 826 10.00 -0.02 -38.42
C GLU A 826 8.96 0.79 -37.62
N GLU A 827 9.01 0.72 -36.28
CA GLU A 827 8.12 1.48 -35.39
C GLU A 827 8.36 3.00 -35.48
N ARG A 828 9.63 3.43 -35.52
CA ARG A 828 10.01 4.83 -35.82
C ARG A 828 9.65 5.25 -37.25
N GLY A 829 9.28 4.31 -38.10
CA GLY A 829 8.83 4.55 -39.46
C GLY A 829 9.91 4.92 -40.46
N LEU A 830 11.19 4.75 -40.10
CA LEU A 830 12.37 4.92 -40.95
C LEU A 830 12.48 3.81 -41.99
N LYS A 831 12.07 2.58 -41.62
CA LYS A 831 11.89 1.43 -42.52
C LYS A 831 10.39 1.14 -42.74
N PRO A 832 10.01 0.53 -43.88
CA PRO A 832 8.64 0.01 -44.07
C PRO A 832 8.35 -1.12 -43.07
N LEU A 833 7.12 -1.18 -42.56
CA LEU A 833 6.67 -2.27 -41.70
C LEU A 833 6.77 -3.62 -42.45
N LYS A 834 7.40 -4.61 -41.82
CA LYS A 834 7.54 -6.00 -42.30
C LYS A 834 7.39 -7.00 -41.14
N ASN A 835 8.03 -6.70 -40.01
CA ASN A 835 8.07 -7.53 -38.82
C ASN A 835 7.18 -6.96 -37.71
N GLU A 836 7.11 -5.63 -37.60
CA GLU A 836 6.40 -4.95 -36.52
C GLU A 836 4.97 -4.55 -36.89
N ARG A 837 4.07 -4.59 -35.90
CA ARG A 837 2.61 -4.47 -36.09
C ARG A 837 2.13 -3.07 -36.54
N ARG A 838 2.95 -2.02 -36.34
CA ARG A 838 2.52 -0.60 -36.40
C ARG A 838 3.69 0.38 -36.32
N LYS A 839 3.46 1.63 -36.75
CA LYS A 839 4.32 2.77 -36.37
C LYS A 839 3.89 3.35 -35.02
N ILE A 840 4.84 3.86 -34.23
CA ILE A 840 4.63 4.43 -32.90
C ILE A 840 5.31 5.82 -32.85
N PRO A 841 4.55 6.93 -32.79
CA PRO A 841 5.10 8.27 -33.05
C PRO A 841 5.97 8.81 -31.91
N LYS A 842 5.59 8.56 -30.66
CA LYS A 842 6.29 9.01 -29.45
C LYS A 842 7.19 7.92 -28.87
N SER A 843 8.12 8.30 -27.98
CA SER A 843 8.84 7.35 -27.14
C SER A 843 7.93 6.81 -26.02
N ARG A 844 8.33 5.73 -25.35
CA ARG A 844 7.68 5.25 -24.11
C ARG A 844 7.91 6.17 -22.90
N TYR A 845 8.80 7.14 -23.03
CA TYR A 845 8.95 8.31 -22.17
C TYR A 845 8.71 9.54 -23.03
N ASP A 846 7.52 10.15 -22.94
CA ASP A 846 7.15 11.29 -23.79
C ASP A 846 5.93 12.05 -23.24
N SER A 847 5.48 13.10 -23.91
CA SER A 847 4.24 13.81 -23.54
C SER A 847 2.99 12.91 -23.60
N VAL A 848 2.03 13.16 -22.69
CA VAL A 848 0.72 12.46 -22.67
C VAL A 848 0.06 12.42 -24.05
N ASP A 849 -0.47 11.25 -24.41
CA ASP A 849 -1.08 11.00 -25.71
C ASP A 849 -2.59 11.32 -25.79
N LEU A 850 -3.31 11.27 -24.66
CA LEU A 850 -4.77 11.39 -24.62
C LEU A 850 -5.25 12.07 -23.32
N TYR A 851 -6.25 12.95 -23.45
CA TYR A 851 -7.16 13.36 -22.39
C TYR A 851 -8.14 12.22 -22.05
N ILE A 852 -8.46 12.07 -20.76
CA ILE A 852 -9.16 10.90 -20.22
C ILE A 852 -10.40 11.22 -19.36
N SER A 853 -10.75 12.47 -19.07
CA SER A 853 -11.91 12.80 -18.23
C SER A 853 -13.25 12.44 -18.89
N ASN A 854 -14.21 12.06 -18.06
CA ASN A 854 -15.63 11.88 -18.42
C ASN A 854 -16.38 13.22 -18.56
N ASP A 855 -15.75 14.35 -18.19
CA ASP A 855 -16.36 15.68 -18.22
C ASP A 855 -16.92 16.01 -19.61
N TRP A 856 -18.10 16.64 -19.65
CA TRP A 856 -18.74 17.02 -20.91
C TRP A 856 -17.99 18.10 -21.71
N ILE A 857 -17.03 18.78 -21.05
CA ILE A 857 -16.09 19.72 -21.67
C ILE A 857 -14.89 19.03 -22.33
N ASN A 858 -14.65 17.73 -22.12
CA ASN A 858 -13.64 16.97 -22.86
C ASN A 858 -14.20 16.65 -24.26
N LEU A 859 -13.87 17.48 -25.25
CA LEU A 859 -14.31 17.30 -26.63
C LEU A 859 -13.36 16.35 -27.37
N PRO A 860 -13.86 15.38 -28.17
CA PRO A 860 -13.02 14.50 -29.00
C PRO A 860 -12.01 15.26 -29.86
N GLU A 861 -12.37 16.47 -30.30
CA GLU A 861 -11.55 17.40 -31.07
C GLU A 861 -10.26 17.88 -30.35
N TYR A 862 -10.04 17.57 -29.06
CA TYR A 862 -8.76 17.79 -28.38
C TYR A 862 -7.81 16.59 -28.45
N ASN A 863 -8.32 15.36 -28.61
CA ASN A 863 -7.52 14.15 -28.79
C ASN A 863 -7.19 13.98 -30.29
N ASP A 864 -6.43 14.93 -30.84
CA ASP A 864 -6.25 15.13 -32.28
C ASP A 864 -5.01 14.43 -32.89
N ILE A 865 -4.26 13.67 -32.09
CA ILE A 865 -3.06 12.93 -32.54
C ILE A 865 -3.35 11.44 -32.83
N TYR A 866 -2.47 10.80 -33.59
CA TYR A 866 -2.48 9.35 -33.77
C TYR A 866 -1.87 8.64 -32.55
N ALA A 867 -2.72 8.22 -31.61
CA ALA A 867 -2.35 7.37 -30.47
C ALA A 867 -2.64 5.88 -30.78
N PRO A 868 -1.65 5.04 -31.12
CA PRO A 868 -1.88 3.67 -31.60
C PRO A 868 -2.23 2.66 -30.48
N ILE A 869 -3.53 2.43 -30.25
CA ILE A 869 -4.06 1.43 -29.31
C ILE A 869 -3.82 -0.02 -29.78
N ASP A 870 -3.57 -0.97 -28.87
CA ASP A 870 -3.59 -2.41 -29.20
C ASP A 870 -5.05 -2.91 -29.13
N ASP A 871 -5.65 -3.22 -30.28
CA ASP A 871 -7.07 -3.56 -30.39
C ASP A 871 -7.43 -4.85 -29.65
N GLY A 872 -6.49 -5.79 -29.54
CA GLY A 872 -6.64 -7.03 -28.78
C GLY A 872 -6.59 -6.81 -27.26
N ILE A 873 -6.15 -5.63 -26.83
CA ILE A 873 -6.22 -5.15 -25.44
C ILE A 873 -7.40 -4.19 -25.25
N TYR A 874 -7.67 -3.30 -26.20
CA TYR A 874 -8.80 -2.35 -26.10
C TYR A 874 -10.16 -3.08 -26.09
N GLY A 875 -10.29 -4.18 -26.84
CA GLY A 875 -11.44 -5.09 -26.75
C GLY A 875 -11.43 -6.00 -25.50
N ARG A 876 -10.43 -5.90 -24.62
CA ARG A 876 -10.25 -6.70 -23.40
C ARG A 876 -10.11 -5.82 -22.17
N ASN A 877 -11.22 -5.67 -21.47
CA ASN A 877 -11.40 -4.88 -20.26
C ASN A 877 -10.54 -5.47 -19.10
N ASP A 878 -9.38 -4.89 -18.70
CA ASP A 878 -8.34 -5.58 -17.85
C ASP A 878 -7.09 -4.66 -17.41
N HIS A 879 -5.93 -5.20 -16.88
CA HIS A 879 -4.59 -4.73 -16.27
C HIS A 879 -3.85 -3.49 -16.93
N PHE A 880 -2.58 -3.28 -16.48
CA PHE A 880 -1.91 -2.00 -16.23
C PHE A 880 -0.42 -2.16 -15.81
N GLU A 881 -0.07 -2.80 -14.69
CA GLU A 881 1.18 -2.47 -13.94
C GLU A 881 2.54 -2.63 -14.64
N ALA A 882 2.81 -3.75 -15.29
CA ALA A 882 4.07 -3.93 -16.04
C ALA A 882 4.21 -2.92 -17.20
N ILE A 883 3.07 -2.43 -17.70
CA ILE A 883 2.96 -1.46 -18.78
C ILE A 883 3.05 -0.04 -18.21
N GLN A 884 2.23 0.33 -17.21
CA GLN A 884 2.17 1.69 -16.67
C GLN A 884 3.47 2.12 -15.98
N SER A 885 4.08 1.24 -15.17
CA SER A 885 5.34 1.55 -14.49
C SER A 885 6.51 1.80 -15.46
N THR A 886 6.35 1.43 -16.73
CA THR A 886 7.32 1.60 -17.82
C THR A 886 6.78 2.39 -19.03
N ASN A 887 5.68 3.12 -18.83
CA ASN A 887 5.27 4.26 -19.66
C ASN A 887 5.42 5.52 -18.80
N TRP A 888 6.35 6.40 -19.17
CA TRP A 888 6.79 7.53 -18.36
C TRP A 888 6.32 8.85 -18.98
N GLN A 889 5.01 9.06 -18.94
CA GLN A 889 4.40 10.26 -19.50
C GLN A 889 4.66 11.54 -18.66
N SER A 890 4.34 12.71 -19.21
CA SER A 890 4.44 14.01 -18.54
C SER A 890 3.49 14.19 -17.35
N VAL A 891 2.34 13.49 -17.38
CA VAL A 891 1.39 13.32 -16.27
C VAL A 891 1.03 11.83 -16.22
N ARG A 892 0.84 11.25 -15.04
CA ARG A 892 0.46 9.83 -14.87
C ARG A 892 -0.71 9.68 -13.91
N LEU A 893 -1.77 8.99 -14.36
CA LEU A 893 -2.79 8.44 -13.46
C LEU A 893 -2.23 7.17 -12.79
N LYS A 894 -2.29 7.10 -11.46
CA LYS A 894 -1.87 5.97 -10.61
C LYS A 894 -3.11 5.44 -9.87
N PRO A 895 -3.47 4.15 -10.03
CA PRO A 895 -4.62 3.56 -9.35
C PRO A 895 -4.33 3.34 -7.86
N PRO A 896 -5.35 2.99 -7.06
CA PRO A 896 -5.18 2.41 -5.74
C PRO A 896 -4.26 1.17 -5.79
N PRO A 897 -3.21 1.09 -4.96
CA PRO A 897 -2.47 -0.15 -4.78
C PRO A 897 -3.37 -1.21 -4.13
N PRO A 898 -3.20 -2.51 -4.45
CA PRO A 898 -3.86 -3.59 -3.72
C PRO A 898 -3.59 -3.51 -2.22
N ASN A 899 -4.61 -3.78 -1.39
CA ASN A 899 -4.55 -3.80 0.07
C ASN A 899 -4.00 -2.50 0.72
N SER A 900 -4.34 -1.33 0.15
CA SER A 900 -3.84 -0.02 0.60
C SER A 900 -4.96 0.99 0.84
N ASP A 901 -4.75 1.88 1.81
CA ASP A 901 -5.63 3.02 2.11
C ASP A 901 -5.48 4.20 1.12
N MET A 902 -4.77 3.97 0.01
CA MET A 902 -4.39 5.00 -0.96
C MET A 902 -5.29 4.98 -2.19
N GLY A 903 -5.78 6.15 -2.58
CA GLY A 903 -6.79 6.33 -3.62
C GLY A 903 -6.26 6.45 -5.05
N TRP A 904 -7.14 6.97 -5.92
CA TRP A 904 -6.79 7.39 -7.28
C TRP A 904 -5.92 8.65 -7.24
N ARG A 905 -4.76 8.60 -7.89
CA ARG A 905 -3.68 9.58 -7.76
C ARG A 905 -3.21 10.09 -9.12
N VAL A 906 -2.78 11.35 -9.18
CA VAL A 906 -2.26 12.01 -10.38
C VAL A 906 -0.87 12.53 -10.09
N GLU A 907 0.13 12.04 -10.83
CA GLU A 907 1.56 12.34 -10.67
C GLU A 907 2.04 13.28 -11.81
N PHE A 908 2.52 14.47 -11.45
CA PHE A 908 3.07 15.48 -12.34
C PHE A 908 4.60 15.37 -12.43
N ARG A 909 5.15 15.27 -13.64
CA ARG A 909 6.48 14.66 -13.86
C ARG A 909 7.49 15.52 -14.63
N THR A 910 7.11 16.69 -15.17
CA THR A 910 7.98 17.47 -16.05
C THR A 910 8.97 18.39 -15.33
N MET A 911 8.70 18.82 -14.09
CA MET A 911 9.53 19.82 -13.41
C MET A 911 10.99 19.36 -13.25
N GLU A 912 11.91 20.24 -13.58
CA GLU A 912 13.34 20.08 -13.33
C GLU A 912 13.60 20.30 -11.82
N VAL A 913 14.54 19.58 -11.20
CA VAL A 913 14.87 19.86 -9.80
C VAL A 913 15.62 21.18 -9.69
N GLN A 914 15.23 22.02 -8.74
CA GLN A 914 15.82 23.34 -8.50
C GLN A 914 16.97 23.27 -7.49
N MET A 915 17.82 24.28 -7.46
CA MET A 915 19.03 24.28 -6.62
C MET A 915 18.70 24.29 -5.13
N THR A 916 17.76 25.13 -4.70
CA THR A 916 17.41 25.32 -3.30
C THR A 916 16.11 24.62 -2.91
N ASP A 917 15.96 24.25 -1.63
CA ASP A 917 14.71 23.68 -1.13
C ASP A 917 13.55 24.70 -1.15
N PHE A 918 13.84 26.00 -1.03
CA PHE A 918 12.88 27.09 -1.23
C PHE A 918 12.24 27.06 -2.63
N GLU A 919 13.04 26.96 -3.70
CA GLU A 919 12.53 26.91 -5.07
C GLU A 919 11.70 25.65 -5.33
N ASN A 920 12.17 24.49 -4.85
CA ASN A 920 11.44 23.23 -5.00
C ASN A 920 10.12 23.27 -4.22
N ALA A 921 10.11 23.81 -2.99
CA ALA A 921 8.90 23.99 -2.21
C ALA A 921 7.92 24.96 -2.87
N ALA A 922 8.42 26.06 -3.46
CA ALA A 922 7.59 27.04 -4.17
C ALA A 922 6.80 26.40 -5.32
N PHE A 923 7.48 25.63 -6.17
CA PHE A 923 6.83 24.94 -7.29
C PHE A 923 5.89 23.82 -6.82
N SER A 924 6.25 23.07 -5.77
CA SER A 924 5.36 22.08 -5.15
C SER A 924 4.07 22.73 -4.64
N ILE A 925 4.18 23.81 -3.85
CA ILE A 925 3.04 24.53 -3.26
C ILE A 925 2.16 25.15 -4.35
N PHE A 926 2.77 25.75 -5.38
CA PHE A 926 2.04 26.31 -6.54
C PHE A 926 1.20 25.24 -7.25
N MET A 927 1.77 24.07 -7.57
CA MET A 927 1.02 23.01 -8.25
C MET A 927 -0.17 22.53 -7.42
N ILE A 928 -0.01 22.39 -6.10
CA ILE A 928 -1.12 22.01 -5.22
C ILE A 928 -2.21 23.08 -5.17
N LEU A 929 -1.85 24.34 -4.95
CA LEU A 929 -2.81 25.45 -4.95
C LEU A 929 -3.53 25.58 -6.31
N LEU A 930 -2.85 25.29 -7.41
CA LEU A 930 -3.44 25.26 -8.74
C LEU A 930 -4.44 24.11 -8.91
N THR A 931 -4.15 22.88 -8.43
CA THR A 931 -5.15 21.80 -8.43
C THR A 931 -6.40 22.15 -7.62
N ARG A 932 -6.24 22.86 -6.49
CA ARG A 932 -7.38 23.37 -5.71
C ARG A 932 -8.17 24.41 -6.48
N ALA A 933 -7.51 25.36 -7.14
CA ALA A 933 -8.17 26.37 -7.97
C ALA A 933 -8.93 25.74 -9.16
N VAL A 934 -8.37 24.69 -9.79
CA VAL A 934 -9.04 23.93 -10.86
C VAL A 934 -10.35 23.32 -10.38
N LEU A 935 -10.35 22.66 -9.22
CA LEU A 935 -11.53 22.00 -8.68
C LEU A 935 -12.53 23.00 -8.07
N ALA A 936 -12.05 24.06 -7.41
CA ALA A 936 -12.88 25.04 -6.73
C ALA A 936 -13.59 26.03 -7.67
N PHE A 937 -13.05 26.26 -8.88
CA PHE A 937 -13.62 27.18 -9.87
C PHE A 937 -13.99 26.50 -11.19
N ASP A 938 -14.14 25.17 -11.17
CA ASP A 938 -14.55 24.34 -12.29
C ASP A 938 -13.70 24.53 -13.58
N LEU A 939 -12.40 24.82 -13.44
CA LEU A 939 -11.57 25.30 -14.54
C LEU A 939 -11.41 24.29 -15.69
N ASN A 940 -11.39 24.83 -16.90
CA ASN A 940 -11.11 24.15 -18.16
C ASN A 940 -9.75 24.65 -18.69
N PHE A 941 -8.80 23.76 -18.93
CA PHE A 941 -7.52 24.08 -19.59
C PHE A 941 -7.32 23.39 -20.95
N TYR A 942 -8.33 22.67 -21.49
CA TYR A 942 -8.18 21.87 -22.71
C TYR A 942 -7.71 22.70 -23.91
N VAL A 943 -6.66 22.20 -24.56
CA VAL A 943 -6.12 22.58 -25.87
C VAL A 943 -5.79 21.27 -26.62
N PRO A 944 -5.73 21.22 -27.96
CA PRO A 944 -5.46 19.97 -28.66
C PRO A 944 -4.11 19.34 -28.27
N ILE A 945 -4.01 18.02 -28.15
CA ILE A 945 -2.78 17.31 -27.77
C ILE A 945 -1.63 17.63 -28.73
N SER A 946 -1.90 17.82 -30.03
CA SER A 946 -0.88 18.27 -31.00
C SER A 946 -0.22 19.61 -30.63
N LYS A 947 -0.94 20.46 -29.88
CA LYS A 947 -0.44 21.74 -29.35
C LYS A 947 0.20 21.62 -27.98
N VAL A 948 -0.14 20.60 -27.19
CA VAL A 948 0.64 20.21 -26.01
C VAL A 948 1.99 19.65 -26.45
N ASP A 949 2.04 18.82 -27.49
CA ASP A 949 3.28 18.29 -28.08
C ASP A 949 4.15 19.39 -28.68
N GLU A 950 3.57 20.35 -29.42
CA GLU A 950 4.31 21.51 -29.92
C GLU A 950 4.85 22.38 -28.77
N ASN A 951 4.06 22.61 -27.71
CA ASN A 951 4.51 23.29 -26.51
C ASN A 951 5.67 22.54 -25.82
N MET A 952 5.64 21.20 -25.77
CA MET A 952 6.69 20.36 -25.18
C MET A 952 8.00 20.42 -25.98
N GLN A 953 7.94 20.68 -27.29
CA GLN A 953 9.11 20.97 -28.12
C GLN A 953 9.63 22.39 -27.84
N ARG A 954 8.75 23.40 -27.85
CA ARG A 954 9.10 24.81 -27.54
C ARG A 954 9.73 24.96 -26.15
N ALA A 955 9.27 24.18 -25.16
CA ALA A 955 9.74 24.21 -23.78
C ALA A 955 11.19 23.75 -23.56
N GLN A 956 11.78 23.02 -24.51
CA GLN A 956 13.18 22.58 -24.44
C GLN A 956 14.16 23.71 -24.81
N LEU A 957 13.70 24.64 -25.65
CA LEU A 957 14.57 25.61 -26.33
C LEU A 957 15.30 26.50 -25.31
N ARG A 958 16.54 26.87 -25.63
CA ARG A 958 17.32 27.80 -24.81
C ARG A 958 16.54 29.09 -24.54
N ASP A 959 16.45 29.45 -23.27
CA ASP A 959 15.73 30.62 -22.73
C ASP A 959 14.21 30.58 -23.01
N ALA A 960 13.60 29.39 -23.11
CA ALA A 960 12.18 29.22 -23.46
C ALA A 960 11.22 29.99 -22.55
N CYS A 961 11.49 30.03 -21.24
CA CYS A 961 10.73 30.78 -20.25
C CYS A 961 10.55 32.28 -20.58
N ARG A 962 11.50 32.87 -21.32
CA ARG A 962 11.53 34.31 -21.64
C ARG A 962 11.39 34.61 -23.14
N SER A 963 11.69 33.64 -24.01
CA SER A 963 11.74 33.82 -25.47
C SER A 963 10.60 33.16 -26.25
N GLN A 964 9.88 32.19 -25.66
CA GLN A 964 8.83 31.44 -26.34
C GLN A 964 7.43 31.81 -25.84
N SER A 965 6.46 31.65 -26.74
CA SER A 965 5.04 31.60 -26.42
C SER A 965 4.52 30.17 -26.55
N PHE A 966 3.50 29.82 -25.78
CA PHE A 966 2.91 28.49 -25.69
C PHE A 966 1.42 28.58 -25.96
N PHE A 967 0.84 27.58 -26.62
CA PHE A 967 -0.60 27.47 -26.79
C PHE A 967 -1.28 27.27 -25.44
N PHE A 968 -2.11 28.22 -25.03
CA PHE A 968 -2.89 28.15 -23.80
C PHE A 968 -4.33 28.63 -24.04
N ARG A 969 -5.26 28.19 -23.18
CA ARG A 969 -6.69 28.45 -23.36
C ARG A 969 -7.06 29.89 -22.98
N LYS A 970 -7.89 30.54 -23.80
CA LYS A 970 -8.31 31.95 -23.63
C LYS A 970 -9.26 32.14 -22.45
N SER A 971 -10.34 31.37 -22.42
CA SER A 971 -11.28 31.35 -21.31
C SER A 971 -11.20 30.01 -20.59
N VAL A 972 -10.81 30.06 -19.33
CA VAL A 972 -10.63 28.90 -18.47
C VAL A 972 -11.83 28.64 -17.55
N PHE A 973 -12.85 29.51 -17.58
CA PHE A 973 -14.08 29.33 -16.82
C PHE A 973 -15.13 28.53 -17.61
N PRO A 974 -16.08 27.86 -16.92
CA PRO A 974 -17.26 27.28 -17.56
C PRO A 974 -18.06 28.30 -18.38
N PRO A 975 -18.80 27.87 -19.42
CA PRO A 975 -19.72 28.75 -20.15
C PRO A 975 -20.66 29.51 -19.22
N HIS A 976 -20.89 30.79 -19.54
CA HIS A 976 -21.63 31.77 -18.74
C HIS A 976 -20.96 32.27 -17.44
N GLN A 977 -19.75 31.81 -17.10
CA GLN A 977 -18.92 32.43 -16.07
C GLN A 977 -17.81 33.30 -16.69
N THR A 978 -17.47 34.41 -16.02
CA THR A 978 -16.40 35.34 -16.42
C THR A 978 -15.45 35.69 -15.26
N SER A 979 -15.57 34.99 -14.13
CA SER A 979 -14.86 35.27 -12.87
C SER A 979 -14.85 34.03 -11.99
N PRO A 980 -13.85 33.85 -11.10
CA PRO A 980 -13.79 32.72 -10.17
C PRO A 980 -15.06 32.65 -9.31
N THR A 981 -15.84 31.61 -9.50
CA THR A 981 -17.12 31.38 -8.81
C THR A 981 -17.04 30.00 -8.16
N PRO A 982 -17.24 29.86 -6.83
CA PRO A 982 -17.10 28.56 -6.16
C PRO A 982 -18.03 27.50 -6.75
N ALA A 983 -17.46 26.34 -7.07
CA ALA A 983 -18.19 25.14 -7.48
C ALA A 983 -19.14 24.66 -6.36
N VAL A 984 -20.20 23.95 -6.74
CA VAL A 984 -21.15 23.38 -5.77
C VAL A 984 -20.49 22.20 -5.06
N HIS A 985 -20.59 22.14 -3.74
CA HIS A 985 -20.12 20.99 -2.95
C HIS A 985 -20.99 19.75 -3.20
N SER A 986 -20.41 18.56 -3.08
CA SER A 986 -21.15 17.30 -3.13
C SER A 986 -21.99 17.10 -1.87
N ASP A 987 -23.25 16.71 -2.01
CA ASP A 987 -24.12 16.25 -0.92
C ASP A 987 -23.74 14.82 -0.47
N CYS A 988 -22.46 14.59 -0.16
CA CYS A 988 -21.98 13.36 0.46
C CYS A 988 -22.41 13.32 1.94
N SER A 989 -22.89 12.14 2.39
CA SER A 989 -23.49 11.94 3.72
C SER A 989 -22.53 12.16 4.89
N ASP A 990 -21.21 12.12 4.67
CA ASP A 990 -20.22 12.52 5.67
C ASP A 990 -19.75 13.97 5.50
N CYS A 991 -19.68 14.51 4.29
CA CYS A 991 -19.44 15.94 4.07
C CYS A 991 -20.52 16.82 4.73
N ALA A 992 -21.76 16.35 4.79
CA ALA A 992 -22.87 17.02 5.49
C ALA A 992 -22.65 17.18 7.01
N LYS A 993 -21.69 16.47 7.61
CA LYS A 993 -21.33 16.54 9.04
C LYS A 993 -20.11 17.45 9.30
N VAL A 994 -19.46 17.93 8.24
CA VAL A 994 -18.14 18.58 8.27
C VAL A 994 -18.28 20.09 8.03
N ASN A 995 -17.42 20.92 8.63
CA ASN A 995 -17.48 22.37 8.44
C ASN A 995 -17.20 22.75 6.97
N ARG A 996 -17.87 23.76 6.42
CA ARG A 996 -17.60 24.29 5.06
C ARG A 996 -16.11 24.59 4.83
N LYS A 997 -15.39 25.04 5.87
CA LYS A 997 -13.93 25.27 5.80
C LYS A 997 -13.15 23.97 5.61
N GLU A 998 -13.53 22.91 6.31
CA GLU A 998 -12.89 21.59 6.22
C GLU A 998 -13.22 20.89 4.89
N ALA A 999 -14.47 21.01 4.41
CA ALA A 999 -14.86 20.48 3.09
C ALA A 999 -14.05 21.09 1.94
N LYS A 1000 -13.77 22.41 1.98
CA LYS A 1000 -12.84 23.09 1.06
C LYS A 1000 -11.41 22.57 1.18
N LEU A 1001 -10.93 22.30 2.40
CA LEU A 1001 -9.58 21.78 2.62
C LEU A 1001 -9.43 20.31 2.17
N GLN A 1002 -10.52 19.53 2.16
CA GLN A 1002 -10.56 18.14 1.69
C GLN A 1002 -10.86 18.00 0.17
N ASN A 1003 -10.95 19.11 -0.58
CA ASN A 1003 -11.31 19.13 -2.00
C ASN A 1003 -12.62 18.38 -2.34
N CYS A 1004 -13.60 18.38 -1.43
CA CYS A 1004 -14.91 17.78 -1.65
C CYS A 1004 -15.79 18.69 -2.52
N PHE A 1005 -15.66 18.55 -3.84
CA PHE A 1005 -16.40 19.28 -4.87
C PHE A 1005 -17.24 18.32 -5.72
N SER A 1006 -18.43 18.75 -6.15
CA SER A 1006 -19.31 17.92 -7.00
C SER A 1006 -18.81 17.82 -8.44
N ALA A 1007 -19.38 16.90 -9.22
CA ALA A 1007 -19.10 16.76 -10.65
C ALA A 1007 -19.62 17.97 -11.44
N LEU A 1008 -18.88 18.38 -12.48
CA LEU A 1008 -19.18 19.57 -13.29
C LEU A 1008 -20.62 19.51 -13.87
N PRO A 1009 -21.53 20.40 -13.47
CA PRO A 1009 -22.92 20.35 -13.94
C PRO A 1009 -23.02 20.59 -15.45
N ARG A 1010 -23.94 19.89 -16.12
CA ARG A 1010 -24.24 20.08 -17.55
C ARG A 1010 -25.17 21.28 -17.75
N PRO A 1011 -24.88 22.20 -18.71
CA PRO A 1011 -25.77 23.32 -19.01
C PRO A 1011 -27.15 22.85 -19.50
N LEU A 1012 -28.21 23.36 -18.87
CA LEU A 1012 -29.61 23.00 -19.17
C LEU A 1012 -30.01 23.22 -20.65
N ASN A 1013 -29.39 24.21 -21.30
CA ASN A 1013 -29.66 24.58 -22.70
C ASN A 1013 -28.77 23.83 -23.71
N GLY A 1014 -27.97 22.85 -23.26
CA GLY A 1014 -26.93 22.22 -24.06
C GLY A 1014 -25.70 23.11 -24.25
N VAL A 1015 -24.74 22.63 -25.04
CA VAL A 1015 -23.42 23.27 -25.24
C VAL A 1015 -23.36 23.88 -26.63
N TYR A 1016 -23.19 25.20 -26.72
CA TYR A 1016 -22.94 25.87 -27.98
C TYR A 1016 -21.52 25.56 -28.47
N ARG A 1017 -21.40 24.69 -29.48
CA ARG A 1017 -20.10 24.29 -30.03
C ARG A 1017 -19.59 25.34 -31.03
N GLY A 1018 -18.68 26.20 -30.57
CA GLY A 1018 -17.76 26.92 -31.45
C GLY A 1018 -16.70 25.96 -32.03
N SER A 1019 -15.78 26.49 -32.85
CA SER A 1019 -14.61 25.71 -33.26
C SER A 1019 -13.57 25.70 -32.14
N THR A 1020 -13.03 24.53 -31.78
CA THR A 1020 -12.01 24.40 -30.71
C THR A 1020 -10.75 25.21 -30.99
N LYS A 1021 -10.47 25.51 -32.26
CA LYS A 1021 -9.33 26.34 -32.71
C LYS A 1021 -9.45 27.80 -32.27
N ASP A 1022 -10.65 28.27 -31.96
CA ASP A 1022 -10.89 29.65 -31.52
C ASP A 1022 -10.72 29.80 -30.00
N GLU A 1023 -10.65 28.70 -29.25
CA GLU A 1023 -10.65 28.69 -27.77
C GLU A 1023 -9.26 28.93 -27.14
N TYR A 1024 -8.19 28.77 -27.92
CA TYR A 1024 -6.80 28.90 -27.47
C TYR A 1024 -5.99 29.87 -28.34
N GLU A 1025 -4.84 30.30 -27.85
CA GLU A 1025 -3.88 31.14 -28.55
C GLU A 1025 -2.47 30.95 -28.00
N GLU A 1026 -1.48 31.55 -28.66
CA GLU A 1026 -0.13 31.64 -28.10
C GLU A 1026 -0.04 32.73 -27.01
N MET A 1027 0.48 32.37 -25.85
CA MET A 1027 0.74 33.24 -24.70
C MET A 1027 2.17 33.04 -24.20
N SER A 1028 2.86 34.13 -23.88
CA SER A 1028 4.16 34.08 -23.19
C SER A 1028 4.01 33.54 -21.77
N MET A 1029 5.12 33.08 -21.17
CA MET A 1029 5.13 32.60 -19.77
C MET A 1029 4.53 33.63 -18.79
N SER A 1030 4.87 34.91 -19.00
CA SER A 1030 4.36 36.02 -18.21
C SER A 1030 2.84 36.18 -18.34
N GLU A 1031 2.29 36.06 -19.55
CA GLU A 1031 0.85 36.14 -19.80
C GLU A 1031 0.09 34.94 -19.20
N ILE A 1032 0.67 33.73 -19.26
CA ILE A 1032 0.06 32.52 -18.65
C ILE A 1032 0.00 32.67 -17.12
N MET A 1033 1.07 33.16 -16.49
CA MET A 1033 1.14 33.26 -15.03
C MET A 1033 0.40 34.49 -14.48
N ASN A 1034 0.51 35.65 -15.13
CA ASN A 1034 0.03 36.95 -14.62
C ASN A 1034 -1.24 37.47 -15.31
N GLY A 1035 -1.66 36.86 -16.42
CA GLY A 1035 -2.88 37.20 -17.16
C GLY A 1035 -2.64 37.86 -18.51
N LYS A 1036 -3.66 37.80 -19.37
CA LYS A 1036 -3.64 38.35 -20.74
C LYS A 1036 -4.94 39.11 -21.01
N GLY A 1037 -4.81 40.43 -21.19
CA GLY A 1037 -5.93 41.34 -21.38
C GLY A 1037 -6.95 41.28 -20.23
N ASN A 1038 -8.22 41.48 -20.57
CA ASN A 1038 -9.34 41.47 -19.60
C ASN A 1038 -10.10 40.13 -19.57
N TYR A 1039 -9.63 39.09 -20.28
CA TYR A 1039 -10.35 37.83 -20.46
C TYR A 1039 -9.66 36.63 -19.81
N PHE A 1040 -8.32 36.61 -19.77
CA PHE A 1040 -7.56 35.57 -19.09
C PHE A 1040 -6.88 36.15 -17.83
N PRO A 1041 -7.25 35.74 -16.61
CA PRO A 1041 -6.77 36.40 -15.38
C PRO A 1041 -5.35 35.98 -14.94
N GLY A 1042 -4.78 34.92 -15.51
CA GLY A 1042 -3.48 34.38 -15.10
C GLY A 1042 -3.59 33.33 -13.98
N LEU A 1043 -2.72 32.32 -14.02
CA LEU A 1043 -2.73 31.21 -13.05
C LEU A 1043 -2.49 31.70 -11.60
N LEU A 1044 -1.66 32.72 -11.39
CA LEU A 1044 -1.41 33.30 -10.07
C LEU A 1044 -2.64 34.01 -9.50
N SER A 1045 -3.42 34.69 -10.34
CA SER A 1045 -4.67 35.34 -9.92
C SER A 1045 -5.74 34.32 -9.51
N LEU A 1046 -5.82 33.19 -10.22
CA LEU A 1046 -6.70 32.07 -9.89
C LEU A 1046 -6.30 31.42 -8.57
N ILE A 1047 -4.99 31.25 -8.32
CA ILE A 1047 -4.46 30.77 -7.03
C ILE A 1047 -4.79 31.76 -5.90
N ASN A 1048 -4.61 33.07 -6.10
CA ASN A 1048 -4.91 34.08 -5.08
C ASN A 1048 -6.41 34.10 -4.72
N ALA A 1049 -7.31 34.02 -5.72
CA ALA A 1049 -8.74 33.86 -5.48
C ALA A 1049 -9.08 32.56 -4.71
N CYS A 1050 -8.35 31.47 -4.97
CA CYS A 1050 -8.48 30.23 -4.19
C CYS A 1050 -8.05 30.43 -2.73
N ILE A 1051 -6.90 31.06 -2.50
CA ILE A 1051 -6.36 31.37 -1.16
C ILE A 1051 -7.33 32.23 -0.34
N GLU A 1052 -7.94 33.23 -0.97
CA GLU A 1052 -8.93 34.10 -0.32
C GLU A 1052 -10.16 33.33 0.15
N SER A 1053 -10.54 32.25 -0.55
CA SER A 1053 -11.63 31.38 -0.14
C SER A 1053 -11.30 30.44 1.04
N LEU A 1054 -10.02 30.30 1.42
CA LEU A 1054 -9.55 29.35 2.46
C LEU A 1054 -9.49 29.96 3.87
N GLU A 1055 -9.77 31.25 4.05
CA GLU A 1055 -9.83 31.94 5.35
C GLU A 1055 -8.55 31.74 6.20
N ILE A 1056 -7.39 32.00 5.61
CA ILE A 1056 -6.07 31.85 6.24
C ILE A 1056 -5.66 33.13 7.00
N THR A 1057 -4.69 33.01 7.92
CA THR A 1057 -4.11 34.17 8.61
C THR A 1057 -3.22 35.01 7.68
N GLU A 1058 -2.98 36.26 8.07
CA GLU A 1058 -2.10 37.16 7.32
C GLU A 1058 -0.64 36.68 7.30
N GLU A 1059 -0.16 36.03 8.37
CA GLU A 1059 1.20 35.44 8.40
C GLU A 1059 1.33 34.26 7.41
N GLU A 1060 0.32 33.38 7.34
CA GLU A 1060 0.26 32.31 6.34
C GLU A 1060 0.17 32.88 4.92
N ARG A 1061 -0.64 33.93 4.71
CA ARG A 1061 -0.75 34.64 3.42
C ARG A 1061 0.60 35.20 2.98
N GLN A 1062 1.34 35.83 3.88
CA GLN A 1062 2.66 36.39 3.58
C GLN A 1062 3.69 35.30 3.25
N LYS A 1063 3.70 34.17 3.97
CA LYS A 1063 4.57 33.02 3.67
C LYS A 1063 4.28 32.42 2.29
N ILE A 1064 3.01 32.15 1.97
CA ILE A 1064 2.61 31.68 0.63
C ILE A 1064 2.92 32.73 -0.45
N GLY A 1065 2.72 34.01 -0.13
CA GLY A 1065 3.01 35.14 -1.02
C GLY A 1065 4.45 35.18 -1.51
N LYS A 1066 5.45 34.82 -0.68
CA LYS A 1066 6.86 34.75 -1.10
C LYS A 1066 7.08 33.73 -2.22
N TYR A 1067 6.51 32.53 -2.09
CA TYR A 1067 6.62 31.47 -3.10
C TYR A 1067 5.94 31.88 -4.43
N LEU A 1068 4.78 32.53 -4.34
CA LEU A 1068 4.04 33.00 -5.53
C LEU A 1068 4.71 34.19 -6.21
N ASP A 1069 5.30 35.13 -5.46
CA ASP A 1069 6.02 36.26 -6.06
C ASP A 1069 7.37 35.84 -6.65
N PHE A 1070 8.06 34.85 -6.06
CA PHE A 1070 9.20 34.20 -6.71
C PHE A 1070 8.84 33.60 -8.08
N ILE A 1071 7.73 32.84 -8.16
CA ILE A 1071 7.23 32.26 -9.42
C ILE A 1071 6.85 33.36 -10.43
N LYS A 1072 6.20 34.42 -9.96
CA LYS A 1072 5.90 35.63 -10.75
C LYS A 1072 7.17 36.26 -11.33
N GLN A 1073 8.20 36.49 -10.52
CA GLN A 1073 9.47 37.07 -10.95
C GLN A 1073 10.24 36.17 -11.93
N ARG A 1074 10.16 34.84 -11.80
CA ARG A 1074 10.74 33.92 -12.81
C ARG A 1074 9.91 33.90 -14.09
N SER A 1075 8.57 33.97 -14.00
CA SER A 1075 7.65 33.98 -15.16
C SER A 1075 7.73 35.25 -16.03
N ASN A 1076 8.03 36.40 -15.44
CA ASN A 1076 8.17 37.68 -16.15
C ASN A 1076 9.62 38.02 -16.53
N GLY A 1077 10.59 37.16 -16.13
CA GLY A 1077 12.01 37.30 -16.47
C GLY A 1077 12.81 38.24 -15.59
N SER A 1078 12.27 38.74 -14.47
CA SER A 1078 13.06 39.45 -13.44
C SER A 1078 14.08 38.53 -12.76
N LEU A 1079 13.72 37.26 -12.55
CA LEU A 1079 14.64 36.20 -12.12
C LEU A 1079 14.91 35.23 -13.29
N GLN A 1080 16.15 34.76 -13.38
CA GLN A 1080 16.58 33.76 -14.34
C GLN A 1080 16.09 32.37 -13.94
N THR A 1081 15.95 31.47 -14.91
CA THR A 1081 15.89 30.03 -14.65
C THR A 1081 17.28 29.52 -14.23
N PRO A 1082 17.38 28.39 -13.50
CA PRO A 1082 18.67 27.80 -13.17
C PRO A 1082 19.53 27.52 -14.41
N ALA A 1083 18.92 27.09 -15.53
CA ALA A 1083 19.65 26.87 -16.78
C ALA A 1083 20.29 28.16 -17.35
N THR A 1084 19.55 29.26 -17.40
CA THR A 1084 20.09 30.55 -17.84
C THR A 1084 21.21 31.02 -16.91
N TRP A 1085 21.07 30.82 -15.59
CA TRP A 1085 22.14 31.15 -14.64
C TRP A 1085 23.40 30.28 -14.80
N LEU A 1086 23.25 28.95 -14.86
CA LEU A 1086 24.36 28.00 -15.08
C LEU A 1086 25.14 28.35 -16.35
N ARG A 1087 24.42 28.63 -17.45
CA ARG A 1087 24.98 29.06 -18.74
C ARG A 1087 25.74 30.37 -18.62
N ASN A 1088 25.20 31.36 -17.90
CA ASN A 1088 25.85 32.65 -17.66
C ASN A 1088 27.10 32.51 -16.76
N PHE A 1089 27.06 31.67 -15.74
CA PHE A 1089 28.22 31.37 -14.89
C PHE A 1089 29.37 30.79 -15.73
N ILE A 1090 29.08 29.80 -16.57
CA ILE A 1090 30.07 29.15 -17.44
C ILE A 1090 30.66 30.17 -18.43
N ARG A 1091 29.82 30.94 -19.13
CA ARG A 1091 30.30 31.92 -20.13
C ARG A 1091 31.04 33.11 -19.52
N SER A 1092 30.88 33.40 -18.23
CA SER A 1092 31.65 34.42 -17.51
C SER A 1092 32.91 33.87 -16.81
N HIS A 1093 33.14 32.55 -16.83
CA HIS A 1093 34.27 31.95 -16.13
C HIS A 1093 35.62 32.24 -16.82
N PRO A 1094 36.67 32.70 -16.12
CA PRO A 1094 37.96 33.08 -16.73
C PRO A 1094 38.74 31.98 -17.47
N LYS A 1095 38.26 30.74 -17.43
CA LYS A 1095 38.84 29.56 -18.14
C LYS A 1095 38.00 29.10 -19.33
N TYR A 1096 36.81 29.67 -19.52
CA TYR A 1096 35.94 29.38 -20.66
C TYR A 1096 36.46 30.08 -21.92
N LYS A 1097 36.40 29.40 -23.07
CA LYS A 1097 37.05 29.85 -24.30
C LYS A 1097 36.07 30.21 -25.42
N PHE A 1098 34.76 30.28 -25.13
CA PHE A 1098 33.71 30.45 -26.13
C PHE A 1098 33.67 29.31 -27.16
N ASP A 1099 34.17 28.13 -26.78
CA ASP A 1099 34.21 26.88 -27.55
C ASP A 1099 33.11 25.89 -27.12
N SER A 1100 32.16 26.34 -26.30
CA SER A 1100 31.14 25.52 -25.62
C SER A 1100 31.66 24.44 -24.69
N VAL A 1101 32.97 24.39 -24.37
CA VAL A 1101 33.56 23.36 -23.49
C VAL A 1101 33.53 23.76 -22.01
N VAL A 1102 32.92 22.92 -21.19
CA VAL A 1102 32.88 23.02 -19.73
C VAL A 1102 34.00 22.16 -19.15
N SER A 1103 35.17 22.78 -18.96
CA SER A 1103 36.37 22.13 -18.41
C SER A 1103 36.19 21.65 -16.96
N GLN A 1104 37.11 20.80 -16.49
CA GLN A 1104 37.13 20.29 -15.11
C GLN A 1104 37.11 21.42 -14.07
N GLU A 1105 37.96 22.43 -14.23
CA GLU A 1105 38.03 23.60 -13.35
C GLU A 1105 36.73 24.41 -13.37
N ILE A 1106 36.14 24.65 -14.54
CA ILE A 1106 34.84 25.35 -14.66
C ILE A 1106 33.75 24.57 -13.92
N ASN A 1107 33.70 23.25 -14.08
CA ASN A 1107 32.72 22.38 -13.43
C ASN A 1107 32.89 22.35 -11.90
N TYR A 1108 34.13 22.29 -11.40
CA TYR A 1108 34.41 22.36 -9.97
C TYR A 1108 34.02 23.72 -9.38
N ASP A 1109 34.46 24.83 -9.98
CA ASP A 1109 34.17 26.17 -9.46
C ASP A 1109 32.66 26.48 -9.56
N LEU A 1110 31.95 25.92 -10.55
CA LEU A 1110 30.48 25.96 -10.68
C LEU A 1110 29.77 25.15 -9.59
N VAL A 1111 30.19 23.92 -9.35
CA VAL A 1111 29.57 23.01 -8.38
C VAL A 1111 29.76 23.54 -6.95
N VAL A 1112 30.92 24.13 -6.65
CA VAL A 1112 31.15 24.90 -5.41
C VAL A 1112 30.22 26.12 -5.33
N ALA A 1113 30.05 26.88 -6.42
CA ALA A 1113 29.15 28.03 -6.40
C ALA A 1113 27.67 27.66 -6.15
N VAL A 1114 27.20 26.50 -6.61
CA VAL A 1114 25.84 26.00 -6.30
C VAL A 1114 25.72 25.58 -4.84
N ASP A 1115 26.71 24.88 -4.30
CA ASP A 1115 26.77 24.50 -2.88
C ASP A 1115 26.77 25.74 -1.96
N GLU A 1116 27.52 26.79 -2.31
CA GLU A 1116 27.50 28.07 -1.61
C GLU A 1116 26.13 28.80 -1.71
N ILE A 1117 25.38 28.65 -2.81
CA ILE A 1117 24.02 29.22 -2.95
C ILE A 1117 23.04 28.48 -2.04
N VAL A 1118 23.07 27.14 -2.02
CA VAL A 1118 22.22 26.32 -1.15
C VAL A 1118 22.48 26.66 0.32
N LYS A 1119 23.75 26.86 0.70
CA LYS A 1119 24.16 27.29 2.04
C LYS A 1119 23.94 28.79 2.33
N GLY A 1120 23.43 29.58 1.38
CA GLY A 1120 23.24 31.03 1.51
C GLY A 1120 24.52 31.88 1.58
N ILE A 1121 25.71 31.25 1.56
CA ILE A 1121 27.04 31.88 1.55
C ILE A 1121 27.18 32.78 0.30
N ARG A 1122 26.67 32.32 -0.84
CA ARG A 1122 26.66 33.07 -2.11
C ARG A 1122 25.25 33.56 -2.44
N ARG A 1123 24.99 34.85 -2.25
CA ARG A 1123 23.75 35.50 -2.69
C ARG A 1123 23.75 35.75 -4.19
N VAL A 1124 22.64 35.47 -4.86
CA VAL A 1124 22.45 35.66 -6.31
C VAL A 1124 21.07 36.24 -6.60
N SER A 1125 20.96 37.57 -6.59
CA SER A 1125 19.71 38.31 -6.84
C SER A 1125 19.17 38.20 -8.27
N SER A 1126 19.92 37.60 -9.20
CA SER A 1126 19.44 37.26 -10.55
C SER A 1126 18.79 35.87 -10.64
N LEU A 1127 18.83 35.06 -9.57
CA LEU A 1127 18.27 33.70 -9.51
C LEU A 1127 17.22 33.55 -8.40
N LEU A 1128 17.46 34.18 -7.25
CA LEU A 1128 16.65 34.10 -6.03
C LEU A 1128 16.22 35.50 -5.54
N PRO A 1129 15.11 35.62 -4.78
CA PRO A 1129 14.68 36.88 -4.17
C PRO A 1129 15.72 37.47 -3.20
N GLU A 1130 15.72 38.80 -3.03
CA GLU A 1130 16.67 39.49 -2.13
C GLU A 1130 16.51 39.11 -0.64
N ASP A 1131 15.33 38.64 -0.24
CA ASP A 1131 15.01 38.21 1.12
C ASP A 1131 15.12 36.69 1.32
N TYR A 1132 15.65 35.95 0.33
CA TYR A 1132 16.03 34.54 0.51
C TYR A 1132 17.08 34.41 1.62
N ASN A 1133 16.83 33.49 2.56
CA ASN A 1133 17.80 33.14 3.59
C ASN A 1133 17.92 31.61 3.78
N ALA A 1134 19.15 31.13 3.90
CA ALA A 1134 19.48 29.74 4.15
C ALA A 1134 19.67 29.41 5.64
N ASP A 1135 19.91 30.40 6.52
CA ASP A 1135 20.35 30.26 7.93
C ASP A 1135 19.51 29.30 8.82
N ALA A 1136 18.32 28.86 8.39
CA ALA A 1136 17.51 27.88 9.09
C ALA A 1136 18.07 26.43 9.07
N ASP A 1137 19.04 26.11 8.20
CA ASP A 1137 19.54 24.74 8.02
C ASP A 1137 20.37 24.21 9.20
N GLU A 1138 21.10 25.06 9.93
CA GLU A 1138 21.89 24.63 11.10
C GLU A 1138 21.00 24.36 12.33
N VAL A 1139 19.92 25.13 12.50
CA VAL A 1139 18.99 25.05 13.65
C VAL A 1139 18.23 23.71 13.70
N ILE A 1140 18.09 23.03 12.56
CA ILE A 1140 17.33 21.78 12.42
C ILE A 1140 18.14 20.54 12.87
N ILE A 1141 19.48 20.65 13.02
CA ILE A 1141 20.33 19.51 13.43
C ILE A 1141 20.53 19.45 14.96
N GLU A 1142 20.24 20.53 15.68
CA GLU A 1142 20.27 20.59 17.16
C GLU A 1142 18.91 20.26 17.84
N GLN A 1143 17.88 19.87 17.08
CA GLN A 1143 16.51 19.57 17.56
C GLN A 1143 16.08 18.13 17.28
#